data_AF-A0A7S0B2V3-F1
#
_entry.id   AF-A0A7S0B2V3-F1
#
_cell.length_a   1.000
_cell.length_b   1.000
_cell.length_c   1.000
_cell.angle_alpha   90.00
_cell.angle_beta   90.00
_cell.angle_gamma   90.00
#
_symmetry.space_group_name_H-M   'P 1'
#
loop_
_entity.id
_entity.type
_entity.pdbx_description
1 polymer ?
#
loop_
_entity_poly.entity_id
_entity_poly.type
_entity_poly.pdbx_seq_one_letter_code
_entity_poly.pdbx_strand_id
1 'polypeptide(L)'
;NYDGSFEQVDDPEQSVGGGGTGFSTYTTTGYFSITINKLENRNNKLVVVWFYAIAYYLVVLRRLWVEWVIFCELREDFLANGDPSAIKEDDAESLKQFRNTCIVENIPASHRRDKDIFIFYNTLFPNQVRRAEIIVNSSRLSALIQDRQNYIEHYESVYAKQIHQEREYERMTQLFNEGAANRVGCKHRKPVEPTELRFNVGGGTCGSGGQKMSADAALAHYMAEIRRTNALVDDEYDTLVKRKKENERTPSALEIAKSEISEGKHKDQESVIRQLECIFANDGESDDDDTNDALEAIVDCSNGFVEFKTRAAKQCALQVELSGQASYFSTKQAPDPRDLIWRNMTANRKTISRSHFVVQIILFIGILFWSALVGLIGSVESAVNEWAEQNDVQVKFLTGFIAGYLPVLLLMILMAIIPSIFTLLAMQVIRFRTRSEADKFVLKWNLLYRIANFMVILISGTLYKTLLDVRDNPEMVVESIVEGILSQSQFFFNLTISTIGTGTSFNLSQLWAVLYWLVVKGVVTEEAMSERKLERQRVPADYIFGRFCAEHIYILMISMVYSAIVPIVMGACSVYFFVASKIYTYQCLYVFSQKYEGGGKVFYSINRVVFVVIYASIVIFATVMLLKEMFVLAGIFLFGMVTITYMVDTEIKRRFSKTSRKLPLTRARIIDEEYENLVENEEQIVVEPSTRYIIEPGSPRLDMPSSFAGTGRRKLLTKQATAARQYNGSVGMGIGLPGLGGDEEDVEKLDHYLYRQPDLHEQTWELEPRPYRLNE
;
A
#
# COMPACT_ATOMS: atom_id res chain seq x y z
N ASN A 1 32.91 34.44 65.14
CA ASN A 1 31.79 34.39 66.10
C ASN A 1 30.50 34.15 65.33
N TYR A 2 29.97 32.93 65.23
CA TYR A 2 30.44 31.65 65.76
C TYR A 2 30.14 30.52 64.76
N ASP A 3 30.94 29.47 64.90
CA ASP A 3 30.97 28.21 64.20
C ASP A 3 29.66 27.39 64.18
N GLY A 4 29.44 26.73 63.05
CA GLY A 4 29.45 25.27 62.93
C GLY A 4 28.63 24.39 63.89
N SER A 5 27.53 23.83 63.37
CA SER A 5 27.18 22.41 63.59
C SER A 5 26.35 21.87 62.41
N PHE A 6 26.96 21.01 61.59
CA PHE A 6 26.23 20.16 60.65
C PHE A 6 25.76 18.93 61.44
N GLU A 7 24.45 18.76 61.57
CA GLU A 7 23.87 17.60 62.25
C GLU A 7 23.65 16.49 61.21
N GLN A 8 24.41 15.40 61.30
CA GLN A 8 24.16 14.20 60.51
C GLN A 8 22.86 13.57 61.01
N VAL A 9 21.92 13.33 60.10
CA VAL A 9 20.83 12.38 60.31
C VAL A 9 21.20 11.14 59.50
N ASP A 10 21.48 10.04 60.19
CA ASP A 10 21.79 8.76 59.57
C ASP A 10 20.53 8.14 58.95
N ASP A 11 20.52 7.98 57.63
CA ASP A 11 19.61 7.05 56.95
C ASP A 11 20.20 5.62 57.05
N PRO A 12 19.47 4.61 57.55
CA PRO A 12 20.00 3.27 57.74
C PRO A 12 20.18 2.50 56.42
N GLU A 13 21.20 1.65 56.39
CA GLU A 13 21.72 1.02 55.19
C GLU A 13 20.79 0.00 54.49
N GLN A 14 20.90 0.02 53.15
CA GLN A 14 20.94 -1.13 52.23
C GLN A 14 20.49 -2.52 52.74
N SER A 15 19.49 -3.09 52.05
CA SER A 15 19.66 -4.44 51.49
C SER A 15 18.72 -4.69 50.30
N VAL A 16 19.30 -4.85 49.11
CA VAL A 16 19.12 -5.93 48.12
C VAL A 16 20.04 -5.55 46.95
N GLY A 17 21.01 -6.41 46.65
CA GLY A 17 21.98 -6.16 45.58
C GLY A 17 21.42 -6.52 44.20
N GLY A 18 21.37 -5.54 43.31
CA GLY A 18 21.08 -5.73 41.88
C GLY A 18 21.88 -4.70 41.08
N GLY A 19 22.64 -5.15 40.08
CA GLY A 19 23.57 -4.30 39.31
C GLY A 19 22.87 -3.36 38.32
N GLY A 20 22.14 -2.36 38.83
CA GLY A 20 21.57 -1.27 38.03
C GLY A 20 22.60 -0.15 37.80
N THR A 21 22.85 0.22 36.55
CA THR A 21 23.70 1.36 36.19
C THR A 21 23.13 2.66 36.77
N GLY A 22 23.89 3.31 37.66
CA GLY A 22 23.47 4.55 38.33
C GLY A 22 23.20 5.70 37.36
N PHE A 23 21.93 6.03 37.19
CA PHE A 23 21.49 7.16 36.35
C PHE A 23 21.63 8.47 37.13
N SER A 24 22.27 9.48 36.53
CA SER A 24 22.56 10.76 37.20
C SER A 24 21.30 11.51 37.65
N THR A 25 21.20 11.80 38.94
CA THR A 25 19.94 12.14 39.64
C THR A 25 19.49 13.61 39.51
N TYR A 26 20.22 14.46 38.79
CA TYR A 26 20.21 15.91 39.03
C TYR A 26 19.31 16.76 38.10
N THR A 27 18.62 16.17 37.13
CA THR A 27 17.64 16.89 36.25
C THR A 27 16.27 16.23 36.15
N THR A 28 16.10 15.01 36.69
CA THR A 28 14.93 14.15 36.46
C THR A 28 13.91 14.11 37.60
N THR A 29 14.26 14.61 38.79
CA THR A 29 13.41 14.61 40.00
C THR A 29 12.05 15.28 39.80
N GLY A 30 11.98 16.33 38.97
CA GLY A 30 10.72 16.99 38.61
C GLY A 30 9.79 16.12 37.75
N TYR A 31 10.33 15.43 36.74
CA TYR A 31 9.55 14.62 35.80
C TYR A 31 8.89 13.42 36.49
N PHE A 32 9.68 12.66 37.26
CA PHE A 32 9.17 11.48 37.97
C PHE A 32 8.18 11.84 39.09
N SER A 33 8.12 13.09 39.54
CA SER A 33 7.21 13.53 40.60
C SER A 33 5.71 13.47 40.24
N ILE A 34 5.38 13.37 38.95
CA ILE A 34 4.01 13.31 38.41
C ILE A 34 3.64 11.86 37.99
N THR A 35 4.56 10.91 38.17
CA THR A 35 4.38 9.50 37.78
C THR A 35 3.83 8.63 38.90
N ILE A 36 3.24 7.48 38.54
CA ILE A 36 2.82 6.46 39.51
C ILE A 36 3.97 5.94 40.38
N ASN A 37 5.23 6.13 39.98
CA ASN A 37 6.39 5.65 40.72
C ASN A 37 6.51 6.32 42.11
N LYS A 38 6.20 7.63 42.20
CA LYS A 38 6.22 8.41 43.45
C LYS A 38 5.11 8.01 44.45
N LEU A 39 4.10 7.27 44.03
CA LEU A 39 3.09 6.76 44.95
C LEU A 39 3.68 5.59 45.76
N GLU A 40 3.66 5.72 47.08
CA GLU A 40 3.97 4.64 48.02
C GLU A 40 3.10 3.41 47.73
N ASN A 41 3.63 2.23 48.08
CA ASN A 41 2.91 0.98 47.96
C ASN A 41 1.63 1.04 48.82
N ARG A 42 0.56 0.37 48.37
CA ARG A 42 -0.74 0.31 49.08
C ARG A 42 -1.44 1.67 49.31
N ASN A 43 -1.03 2.75 48.64
CA ASN A 43 -1.62 4.08 48.83
C ASN A 43 -3.02 4.21 48.20
N ASN A 44 -3.99 4.75 48.96
CA ASN A 44 -5.37 4.99 48.51
C ASN A 44 -5.50 5.80 47.20
N LYS A 45 -4.51 6.64 46.86
CA LYS A 45 -4.49 7.39 45.59
C LYS A 45 -4.44 6.49 44.36
N LEU A 46 -3.91 5.26 44.46
CA LEU A 46 -3.90 4.27 43.38
C LEU A 46 -5.32 3.86 42.94
N VAL A 47 -6.30 3.95 43.83
CA VAL A 47 -7.72 3.67 43.51
C VAL A 47 -8.27 4.68 42.49
N VAL A 48 -7.84 5.95 42.57
CA VAL A 48 -8.24 6.97 41.59
C VAL A 48 -7.67 6.67 40.21
N VAL A 49 -6.40 6.25 40.15
CA VAL A 49 -5.72 5.83 38.91
C VAL A 49 -6.40 4.59 38.31
N TRP A 50 -6.81 3.64 39.14
CA TRP A 50 -7.57 2.45 38.74
C TRP A 50 -8.91 2.79 38.09
N PHE A 51 -9.72 3.65 38.72
CA PHE A 51 -10.99 4.12 38.13
C PHE A 51 -10.78 4.90 36.82
N TYR A 52 -9.76 5.76 36.77
CA TYR A 52 -9.38 6.47 35.55
C TYR A 52 -9.00 5.50 34.42
N ALA A 53 -8.19 4.49 34.70
CA ALA A 53 -7.80 3.48 33.72
C ALA A 53 -9.02 2.76 33.14
N ILE A 54 -9.94 2.27 33.98
CA ILE A 54 -11.19 1.62 33.53
C ILE A 54 -12.01 2.57 32.64
N ALA A 55 -12.22 3.81 33.07
CA ALA A 55 -12.96 4.80 32.28
C ALA A 55 -12.28 5.08 30.93
N TYR A 56 -10.96 5.21 30.90
CA TYR A 56 -10.16 5.41 29.69
C TYR A 56 -10.33 4.24 28.70
N TYR A 57 -10.12 2.99 29.15
CA TYR A 57 -10.29 1.82 28.29
C TYR A 57 -11.72 1.66 27.76
N LEU A 58 -12.74 1.92 28.58
CA LEU A 58 -14.14 1.89 28.14
C LEU A 58 -14.44 2.96 27.07
N VAL A 59 -13.86 4.16 27.19
CA VAL A 59 -13.96 5.20 26.17
C VAL A 59 -13.25 4.80 24.88
N VAL A 60 -12.05 4.19 24.96
CA VAL A 60 -11.32 3.67 23.78
C VAL A 60 -12.12 2.58 23.07
N LEU A 61 -12.66 1.60 23.80
CA LEU A 61 -13.49 0.54 23.23
C LEU A 61 -14.78 1.10 22.59
N ARG A 62 -15.44 2.08 23.23
CA ARG A 62 -16.61 2.76 22.66
C ARG A 62 -16.27 3.54 21.39
N ARG A 63 -15.12 4.21 21.34
CA ARG A 63 -14.66 4.93 20.14
C ARG A 63 -14.37 3.96 19.00
N LEU A 64 -13.63 2.89 19.27
CA LEU A 64 -13.33 1.85 18.28
C LEU A 64 -14.61 1.18 17.74
N TRP A 65 -15.65 1.00 18.55
CA TRP A 65 -16.97 0.56 18.08
C TRP A 65 -17.61 1.53 17.08
N VAL A 66 -17.55 2.85 17.34
CA VAL A 66 -18.10 3.88 16.43
C VAL A 66 -17.32 3.91 15.11
N GLU A 67 -15.99 3.83 15.16
CA GLU A 67 -15.16 3.74 13.95
C GLU A 67 -15.52 2.52 13.08
N TRP A 68 -15.88 1.39 13.70
CA TRP A 68 -16.35 0.21 12.96
C TRP A 68 -17.70 0.38 12.28
N VAL A 69 -18.63 1.14 12.88
CA VAL A 69 -19.92 1.47 12.25
C VAL A 69 -19.67 2.32 11.01
N ILE A 70 -18.89 3.40 11.14
CA ILE A 70 -18.56 4.33 10.04
C ILE A 70 -17.77 3.60 8.93
N PHE A 71 -16.78 2.79 9.30
CA PHE A 71 -16.01 2.00 8.34
C PHE A 71 -16.88 1.01 7.56
N CYS A 72 -17.86 0.37 8.21
CA CYS A 72 -18.78 -0.54 7.54
C CYS A 72 -19.61 0.16 6.46
N GLU A 73 -20.18 1.34 6.78
CA GLU A 73 -20.98 2.15 5.86
C GLU A 73 -20.15 2.64 4.66
N LEU A 74 -19.03 3.32 4.92
CA LEU A 74 -18.10 3.79 3.87
C LEU A 74 -17.57 2.65 3.00
N ARG A 75 -17.37 1.46 3.58
CA ARG A 75 -16.88 0.28 2.86
C ARG A 75 -17.96 -0.38 2.01
N GLU A 76 -19.21 -0.42 2.47
CA GLU A 76 -20.32 -0.92 1.67
C GLU A 76 -20.55 -0.02 0.46
N ASP A 77 -20.58 1.30 0.66
CA ASP A 77 -20.68 2.28 -0.43
C ASP A 77 -19.46 2.24 -1.36
N PHE A 78 -18.24 2.03 -0.86
CA PHE A 78 -17.08 1.80 -1.72
C PHE A 78 -17.19 0.49 -2.53
N LEU A 79 -17.69 -0.60 -1.95
CA LEU A 79 -17.86 -1.87 -2.68
C LEU A 79 -19.00 -1.81 -3.71
N ALA A 80 -19.99 -0.94 -3.49
CA ALA A 80 -21.08 -0.63 -4.40
C ALA A 80 -20.65 0.33 -5.53
N ASN A 81 -20.12 1.49 -5.14
CA ASN A 81 -19.95 2.65 -6.00
C ASN A 81 -18.48 2.90 -6.39
N GLY A 82 -17.54 2.10 -5.90
CA GLY A 82 -16.11 2.16 -6.21
C GLY A 82 -15.44 3.47 -5.81
N ASP A 83 -14.25 3.71 -6.34
CA ASP A 83 -13.65 5.04 -6.32
C ASP A 83 -14.27 5.90 -7.44
N PRO A 84 -14.95 7.03 -7.13
CA PRO A 84 -15.44 7.97 -8.13
C PRO A 84 -14.32 8.76 -8.81
N SER A 85 -13.12 8.83 -8.20
CA SER A 85 -11.95 9.56 -8.71
C SER A 85 -11.25 8.82 -9.87
N ALA A 86 -11.51 7.52 -10.02
CA ALA A 86 -11.02 6.70 -11.13
C ALA A 86 -11.79 6.92 -12.44
N ILE A 87 -12.85 7.75 -12.44
CA ILE A 87 -13.68 8.05 -13.60
C ILE A 87 -13.01 9.16 -14.43
N LYS A 88 -12.33 8.78 -15.51
CA LYS A 88 -12.24 9.65 -16.69
C LYS A 88 -13.54 9.52 -17.47
N GLU A 89 -13.96 10.59 -18.17
CA GLU A 89 -15.28 10.65 -18.80
C GLU A 89 -15.48 9.56 -19.88
N ASP A 90 -14.40 9.06 -20.50
CA ASP A 90 -14.41 7.97 -21.50
C ASP A 90 -14.34 6.54 -20.89
N ASP A 91 -14.13 6.39 -19.58
CA ASP A 91 -13.77 5.11 -18.92
C ASP A 91 -14.94 4.38 -18.22
N ALA A 92 -16.19 4.79 -18.46
CA ALA A 92 -17.36 4.21 -17.77
C ALA A 92 -17.51 2.69 -17.98
N GLU A 93 -17.21 2.18 -19.19
CA GLU A 93 -17.26 0.73 -19.45
C GLU A 93 -16.09 -0.02 -18.84
N SER A 94 -14.86 0.52 -18.85
CA SER A 94 -13.69 -0.14 -18.25
C SER A 94 -13.85 -0.27 -16.73
N LEU A 95 -14.46 0.73 -16.10
CA LEU A 95 -14.86 0.73 -14.69
C LEU A 95 -15.95 -0.32 -14.39
N LYS A 96 -16.96 -0.47 -15.26
CA LYS A 96 -18.00 -1.51 -15.18
C LYS A 96 -17.38 -2.90 -15.30
N GLN A 97 -16.49 -3.08 -16.28
CA GLN A 97 -15.74 -4.31 -16.51
C GLN A 97 -15.01 -4.74 -15.24
N PHE A 98 -14.16 -3.86 -14.70
CA PHE A 98 -13.42 -4.11 -13.46
C PHE A 98 -14.33 -4.49 -12.27
N ARG A 99 -15.46 -3.78 -12.11
CA ARG A 99 -16.43 -4.05 -11.03
C ARG A 99 -17.16 -5.37 -11.19
N ASN A 100 -17.29 -5.90 -12.40
CA ASN A 100 -17.92 -7.18 -12.67
C ASN A 100 -16.92 -8.34 -12.82
N THR A 101 -15.62 -8.08 -12.85
CA THR A 101 -14.57 -9.11 -12.95
C THR A 101 -14.16 -9.70 -11.59
N CYS A 102 -13.99 -11.01 -11.49
CA CYS A 102 -13.24 -11.68 -10.42
C CYS A 102 -11.90 -12.21 -10.93
N ILE A 103 -10.94 -12.42 -10.04
CA ILE A 103 -9.72 -13.18 -10.32
C ILE A 103 -9.88 -14.61 -9.81
N VAL A 104 -9.44 -15.57 -10.61
CA VAL A 104 -9.42 -17.01 -10.30
C VAL A 104 -7.98 -17.43 -10.14
N GLU A 105 -7.65 -18.04 -9.00
CA GLU A 105 -6.33 -18.60 -8.72
C GLU A 105 -6.37 -20.13 -8.72
N ASN A 106 -5.23 -20.75 -9.07
CA ASN A 106 -5.03 -22.19 -9.13
C ASN A 106 -6.04 -22.90 -10.05
N ILE A 107 -5.99 -22.57 -11.34
CA ILE A 107 -6.72 -23.28 -12.39
C ILE A 107 -5.98 -24.61 -12.68
N PRO A 108 -6.66 -25.78 -12.62
CA PRO A 108 -6.07 -27.09 -12.95
C PRO A 108 -5.68 -27.15 -14.43
N ALA A 109 -4.65 -27.93 -14.78
CA ALA A 109 -4.05 -27.94 -16.12
C ALA A 109 -5.08 -28.18 -17.25
N SER A 110 -6.01 -29.11 -17.02
CA SER A 110 -7.16 -29.47 -17.87
C SER A 110 -8.04 -28.27 -18.29
N HIS A 111 -8.11 -27.22 -17.49
CA HIS A 111 -8.97 -26.05 -17.72
C HIS A 111 -8.17 -24.77 -18.00
N ARG A 112 -6.85 -24.86 -18.25
CA ARG A 112 -6.00 -23.70 -18.53
C ARG A 112 -6.09 -23.21 -20.01
N ARG A 113 -7.30 -23.12 -20.57
CA ARG A 113 -7.60 -22.37 -21.81
C ARG A 113 -8.79 -21.43 -21.60
N ASP A 114 -8.80 -20.27 -22.27
CA ASP A 114 -9.86 -19.24 -22.18
C ASP A 114 -11.26 -19.82 -22.43
N LYS A 115 -11.39 -20.73 -23.41
CA LYS A 115 -12.64 -21.44 -23.71
C LYS A 115 -13.09 -22.37 -22.58
N ASP A 116 -12.19 -23.15 -21.99
CA ASP A 116 -12.55 -24.13 -20.95
C ASP A 116 -12.98 -23.44 -19.65
N ILE A 117 -12.28 -22.37 -19.24
CA ILE A 117 -12.69 -21.58 -18.07
C ILE A 117 -14.02 -20.85 -18.34
N PHE A 118 -14.26 -20.35 -19.55
CA PHE A 118 -15.57 -19.81 -19.93
C PHE A 118 -16.67 -20.87 -19.83
N ILE A 119 -16.45 -22.07 -20.38
CA ILE A 119 -17.38 -23.19 -20.32
C ILE A 119 -17.67 -23.58 -18.85
N PHE A 120 -16.64 -23.71 -18.01
CA PHE A 120 -16.78 -24.03 -16.58
C PHE A 120 -17.67 -23.00 -15.86
N TYR A 121 -17.36 -21.72 -15.97
CA TYR A 121 -18.14 -20.67 -15.28
C TYR A 121 -19.53 -20.48 -15.88
N ASN A 122 -19.72 -20.61 -17.20
CA ASN A 122 -21.04 -20.53 -17.82
C ASN A 122 -21.91 -21.77 -17.51
N THR A 123 -21.30 -22.93 -17.23
CA THR A 123 -22.03 -24.11 -16.73
C THR A 123 -22.55 -23.88 -15.31
N LEU A 124 -21.77 -23.21 -14.45
CA LEU A 124 -22.17 -22.87 -13.08
C LEU A 124 -23.13 -21.67 -13.01
N PHE A 125 -22.95 -20.68 -13.88
CA PHE A 125 -23.69 -19.41 -13.90
C PHE A 125 -24.23 -19.13 -15.31
N PRO A 126 -25.29 -19.85 -15.75
CA PRO A 126 -25.77 -19.82 -17.13
C PRO A 126 -26.15 -18.42 -17.58
N ASN A 127 -25.63 -18.01 -18.74
CA ASN A 127 -25.82 -16.71 -19.38
C ASN A 127 -25.30 -15.50 -18.58
N GLN A 128 -24.67 -15.68 -17.42
CA GLN A 128 -24.17 -14.60 -16.56
C GLN A 128 -22.69 -14.29 -16.79
N VAL A 129 -21.93 -15.13 -17.48
CA VAL A 129 -20.54 -14.84 -17.86
C VAL A 129 -20.53 -13.99 -19.15
N ARG A 130 -19.70 -12.95 -19.19
CA ARG A 130 -19.44 -12.14 -20.39
C ARG A 130 -18.14 -12.56 -21.06
N ARG A 131 -17.07 -12.78 -20.28
CA ARG A 131 -15.72 -13.11 -20.75
C ARG A 131 -14.96 -13.89 -19.70
N ALA A 132 -14.04 -14.77 -20.10
CA ALA A 132 -13.08 -15.39 -19.21
C ALA A 132 -11.72 -15.51 -19.93
N GLU A 133 -10.64 -15.11 -19.26
CA GLU A 133 -9.29 -15.06 -19.86
C GLU A 133 -8.23 -15.55 -18.88
N ILE A 134 -7.20 -16.20 -19.39
CA ILE A 134 -6.04 -16.66 -18.64
C ILE A 134 -4.86 -15.70 -18.85
N ILE A 135 -4.11 -15.49 -17.78
CA ILE A 135 -2.93 -14.62 -17.80
C ILE A 135 -1.82 -15.29 -18.62
N VAL A 136 -1.21 -14.57 -19.55
CA VAL A 136 -0.03 -15.03 -20.30
C VAL A 136 1.25 -14.67 -19.54
N ASN A 137 2.28 -15.52 -19.63
CA ASN A 137 3.57 -15.27 -18.98
C ASN A 137 4.40 -14.22 -19.75
N SER A 138 4.07 -12.94 -19.54
CA SER A 138 4.77 -11.80 -20.12
C SER A 138 6.12 -11.47 -19.46
N SER A 139 6.65 -12.29 -18.55
CA SER A 139 7.80 -11.89 -17.70
C SER A 139 9.08 -11.56 -18.47
N ARG A 140 9.41 -12.30 -19.54
CA ARG A 140 10.53 -12.01 -20.45
C ARG A 140 10.26 -10.76 -21.29
N LEU A 141 9.06 -10.64 -21.84
CA LEU A 141 8.63 -9.47 -22.61
C LEU A 141 8.69 -8.19 -21.77
N SER A 142 8.19 -8.20 -20.53
CA SER A 142 8.29 -7.07 -19.59
C SER A 142 9.73 -6.71 -19.23
N ALA A 143 10.64 -7.68 -19.14
CA ALA A 143 12.06 -7.41 -18.92
C ALA A 143 12.69 -6.73 -20.14
N LEU A 144 12.46 -7.25 -21.35
CA LEU A 144 12.93 -6.63 -22.60
C LEU A 144 12.38 -5.22 -22.80
N ILE A 145 11.10 -4.99 -22.48
CA ILE A 145 10.48 -3.66 -22.50
C ILE A 145 11.12 -2.72 -21.46
N GLN A 146 11.42 -3.22 -20.25
CA GLN A 146 12.10 -2.43 -19.22
C GLN A 146 13.54 -2.07 -19.63
N ASP A 147 14.27 -3.00 -20.24
CA ASP A 147 15.63 -2.75 -20.74
C ASP A 147 15.62 -1.76 -21.91
N ARG A 148 14.70 -1.92 -22.87
CA ARG A 148 14.43 -0.94 -23.94
C ARG A 148 14.18 0.45 -23.36
N GLN A 149 13.31 0.54 -22.35
CA GLN A 149 12.98 1.80 -21.68
C GLN A 149 14.20 2.44 -20.98
N ASN A 150 15.04 1.63 -20.33
CA ASN A 150 16.32 2.09 -19.77
C ASN A 150 17.26 2.64 -20.86
N TYR A 151 17.36 1.97 -22.02
CA TYR A 151 18.19 2.46 -23.14
C TYR A 151 17.68 3.77 -23.75
N ILE A 152 16.36 3.93 -23.89
CA ILE A 152 15.77 5.19 -24.36
C ILE A 152 16.07 6.32 -23.36
N GLU A 153 15.92 6.09 -22.06
CA GLU A 153 16.26 7.09 -21.04
C GLU A 153 17.75 7.46 -21.04
N HIS A 154 18.64 6.49 -21.26
CA HIS A 154 20.07 6.76 -21.43
C HIS A 154 20.33 7.61 -22.68
N TYR A 155 19.75 7.26 -23.84
CA TYR A 155 19.83 8.04 -25.07
C TYR A 155 19.35 9.48 -24.86
N GLU A 156 18.13 9.66 -24.33
CA GLU A 156 17.53 10.98 -24.07
C GLU A 156 18.40 11.80 -23.09
N SER A 157 19.03 11.15 -22.10
CA SER A 157 19.91 11.84 -21.13
C SER A 157 21.26 12.27 -21.68
N VAL A 158 21.75 11.61 -22.74
CA VAL A 158 22.96 11.99 -23.49
C VAL A 158 22.60 13.15 -24.43
N TYR A 159 21.52 12.98 -25.20
CA TYR A 159 21.03 13.95 -26.18
C TYR A 159 20.69 15.30 -25.55
N ALA A 160 19.95 15.31 -24.42
CA ALA A 160 19.62 16.55 -23.71
C ALA A 160 20.86 17.31 -23.21
N LYS A 161 21.92 16.60 -22.77
CA LYS A 161 23.17 17.23 -22.31
C LYS A 161 23.98 17.82 -23.45
N GLN A 162 24.01 17.17 -24.62
CA GLN A 162 24.66 17.69 -25.82
C GLN A 162 23.99 19.00 -26.26
N ILE A 163 22.67 18.99 -26.45
CA ILE A 163 21.88 20.19 -26.82
C ILE A 163 22.03 21.31 -25.79
N HIS A 164 22.03 20.99 -24.49
CA HIS A 164 22.20 22.01 -23.45
C HIS A 164 23.57 22.70 -23.54
N GLN A 165 24.65 21.96 -23.81
CA GLN A 165 25.98 22.56 -23.97
C GLN A 165 26.11 23.38 -25.25
N GLU A 166 25.56 22.90 -26.37
CA GLU A 166 25.52 23.66 -27.62
C GLU A 166 24.78 24.99 -27.41
N ARG A 167 23.61 24.97 -26.77
CA ARG A 167 22.83 26.17 -26.46
C ARG A 167 23.46 27.09 -25.43
N GLU A 168 24.14 26.57 -24.40
CA GLU A 168 24.91 27.40 -23.47
C GLU A 168 26.07 28.11 -24.18
N TYR A 169 26.75 27.44 -25.11
CA TYR A 169 27.77 28.05 -25.94
C TYR A 169 27.20 29.12 -26.89
N GLU A 170 26.05 28.86 -27.53
CA GLU A 170 25.32 29.85 -28.33
C GLU A 170 24.89 31.07 -27.50
N ARG A 171 24.25 30.84 -26.35
CA ARG A 171 23.78 31.87 -25.40
C ARG A 171 24.96 32.75 -24.93
N MET A 172 26.09 32.14 -24.55
CA MET A 172 27.31 32.87 -24.19
C MET A 172 27.94 33.63 -25.36
N THR A 173 27.83 33.10 -26.57
CA THR A 173 28.33 33.75 -27.80
C THR A 173 27.45 34.93 -28.22
N GLN A 174 26.13 34.81 -28.12
CA GLN A 174 25.17 35.89 -28.33
C GLN A 174 25.39 37.01 -27.32
N LEU A 175 25.46 36.72 -26.02
CA LEU A 175 25.75 37.71 -24.97
C LEU A 175 27.10 38.42 -25.18
N PHE A 176 28.11 37.71 -25.68
CA PHE A 176 29.40 38.30 -26.05
C PHE A 176 29.27 39.25 -27.26
N ASN A 177 28.53 38.86 -28.29
CA ASN A 177 28.33 39.62 -29.52
C ASN A 177 27.40 40.85 -29.35
N GLU A 178 26.38 40.77 -28.50
CA GLU A 178 25.43 41.86 -28.20
C GLU A 178 26.03 42.99 -27.34
N GLY A 179 27.31 42.90 -26.97
CA GLY A 179 27.99 43.97 -26.24
C GLY A 179 27.66 44.04 -24.74
N ALA A 180 27.11 42.96 -24.16
CA ALA A 180 26.96 42.84 -22.69
C ALA A 180 28.32 42.96 -21.95
N ALA A 181 29.43 42.82 -22.68
CA ALA A 181 30.80 43.17 -22.30
C ALA A 181 30.98 44.59 -21.70
N ASN A 182 30.02 45.51 -21.88
CA ASN A 182 30.09 46.88 -21.34
C ASN A 182 29.38 47.09 -19.99
N ARG A 183 28.83 46.07 -19.32
CA ARG A 183 28.44 46.20 -17.90
C ARG A 183 29.68 46.12 -17.00
N VAL A 184 29.91 47.20 -16.26
CA VAL A 184 31.17 47.51 -15.55
C VAL A 184 31.58 46.42 -14.55
N GLY A 185 32.80 45.89 -14.69
CA GLY A 185 33.52 45.18 -13.62
C GLY A 185 34.13 43.84 -13.99
N CYS A 186 33.50 43.04 -14.85
CA CYS A 186 33.92 41.67 -15.13
C CYS A 186 34.46 41.48 -16.55
N LYS A 187 35.77 41.21 -16.68
CA LYS A 187 36.39 40.75 -17.93
C LYS A 187 35.88 39.34 -18.28
N HIS A 188 34.79 39.25 -19.02
CA HIS A 188 34.28 37.98 -19.53
C HIS A 188 35.28 37.42 -20.55
N ARG A 189 35.72 36.17 -20.36
CA ARG A 189 36.53 35.46 -21.36
C ARG A 189 35.66 35.24 -22.61
N LYS A 190 36.29 35.22 -23.79
CA LYS A 190 35.62 34.72 -24.99
C LYS A 190 35.07 33.32 -24.72
N PRO A 191 33.83 33.00 -25.12
CA PRO A 191 33.33 31.63 -25.05
C PRO A 191 34.28 30.72 -25.83
N VAL A 192 34.58 29.57 -25.24
CA VAL A 192 35.41 28.51 -25.86
C VAL A 192 34.46 27.44 -26.32
N GLU A 193 34.68 26.93 -27.53
CA GLU A 193 33.90 25.84 -28.11
C GLU A 193 33.84 24.64 -27.14
N PRO A 194 32.65 24.05 -26.90
CA PRO A 194 32.49 23.03 -25.87
C PRO A 194 33.35 21.80 -26.20
N THR A 195 34.13 21.35 -25.22
CA THR A 195 34.92 20.12 -25.34
C THR A 195 33.97 18.92 -25.45
N GLU A 196 34.17 18.05 -26.44
CA GLU A 196 33.35 16.84 -26.64
C GLU A 196 33.01 16.12 -25.33
N LEU A 197 31.71 15.99 -25.04
CA LEU A 197 31.25 15.20 -23.91
C LEU A 197 31.64 13.74 -24.09
N ARG A 198 32.29 13.19 -23.07
CA ARG A 198 32.62 11.77 -22.99
C ARG A 198 31.74 11.06 -21.98
N PHE A 199 30.98 10.09 -22.46
CA PHE A 199 30.07 9.28 -21.65
C PHE A 199 30.65 7.88 -21.44
N ASN A 200 30.48 7.33 -20.24
CA ASN A 200 30.74 5.92 -19.99
C ASN A 200 29.57 5.10 -20.54
N VAL A 201 29.82 4.30 -21.58
CA VAL A 201 28.86 3.36 -22.17
C VAL A 201 29.21 1.94 -21.73
N GLY A 202 28.22 1.13 -21.37
CA GLY A 202 28.42 -0.29 -21.01
C GLY A 202 28.96 -0.58 -19.60
N GLY A 203 29.06 0.41 -18.71
CA GLY A 203 29.47 0.21 -17.32
C GLY A 203 28.28 0.00 -16.38
N GLY A 204 28.35 -1.00 -15.49
CA GLY A 204 27.39 -1.17 -14.40
C GLY A 204 27.45 -0.04 -13.37
N THR A 205 26.50 -0.03 -12.41
CA THR A 205 26.36 1.03 -11.39
C THR A 205 27.61 1.28 -10.54
N CYS A 206 28.57 0.36 -10.52
CA CYS A 206 29.85 0.45 -9.81
C CYS A 206 31.06 0.73 -10.72
N GLY A 207 30.88 1.37 -11.88
CA GLY A 207 31.93 2.10 -12.60
C GLY A 207 33.07 1.31 -13.26
N SER A 208 33.16 -0.01 -13.08
CA SER A 208 34.13 -0.86 -13.76
C SER A 208 33.62 -1.32 -15.13
N GLY A 209 34.49 -1.24 -16.15
CA GLY A 209 34.25 -1.81 -17.49
C GLY A 209 33.62 -0.90 -18.55
N GLY A 210 33.10 0.28 -18.21
CA GLY A 210 32.49 1.18 -19.20
C GLY A 210 33.51 1.85 -20.12
N GLN A 211 33.29 1.79 -21.44
CA GLN A 211 34.11 2.49 -22.43
C GLN A 211 33.71 3.97 -22.49
N LYS A 212 34.69 4.88 -22.48
CA LYS A 212 34.46 6.32 -22.70
C LYS A 212 34.32 6.61 -24.19
N MET A 213 33.11 6.94 -24.63
CA MET A 213 32.77 7.27 -26.02
C MET A 213 32.41 8.76 -26.13
N SER A 214 32.58 9.37 -27.30
CA SER A 214 32.05 10.71 -27.60
C SER A 214 30.51 10.69 -27.62
N ALA A 215 29.88 11.86 -27.53
CA ALA A 215 28.42 11.99 -27.50
C ALA A 215 27.74 11.30 -28.70
N ASP A 216 28.16 11.61 -29.93
CA ASP A 216 27.59 11.03 -31.15
C ASP A 216 27.77 9.51 -31.23
N ALA A 217 28.94 9.00 -30.80
CA ALA A 217 29.22 7.57 -30.75
C ALA A 217 28.35 6.85 -29.69
N ALA A 218 28.10 7.50 -28.55
CA ALA A 218 27.20 7.00 -27.52
C ALA A 218 25.73 7.01 -28.00
N LEU A 219 25.28 8.08 -28.67
CA LEU A 219 23.95 8.15 -29.27
C LEU A 219 23.75 7.05 -30.33
N ALA A 220 24.73 6.85 -31.22
CA ALA A 220 24.70 5.79 -32.22
C ALA A 220 24.64 4.39 -31.57
N HIS A 221 25.42 4.15 -30.51
CA HIS A 221 25.38 2.90 -29.74
C HIS A 221 24.00 2.66 -29.10
N TYR A 222 23.46 3.63 -28.36
CA TYR A 222 22.14 3.47 -27.74
C TYR A 222 21.02 3.31 -28.78
N MET A 223 21.07 4.02 -29.91
CA MET A 223 20.10 3.85 -30.99
C MET A 223 20.17 2.46 -31.64
N ALA A 224 21.37 1.88 -31.77
CA ALA A 224 21.54 0.51 -32.23
C ALA A 224 20.95 -0.50 -31.24
N GLU A 225 21.17 -0.33 -29.94
CA GLU A 225 20.64 -1.24 -28.91
C GLU A 225 19.12 -1.09 -28.73
N ILE A 226 18.54 0.12 -28.93
CA ILE A 226 17.09 0.34 -29.01
C ILE A 226 16.49 -0.44 -30.19
N ARG A 227 17.09 -0.34 -31.39
CA ARG A 227 16.63 -1.12 -32.57
C ARG A 227 16.72 -2.63 -32.34
N ARG A 228 17.80 -3.09 -31.71
CA ARG A 228 18.00 -4.49 -31.35
C ARG A 228 16.96 -4.98 -30.34
N THR A 229 16.69 -4.20 -29.29
CA THR A 229 15.70 -4.54 -28.27
C THR A 229 14.27 -4.48 -28.81
N ASN A 230 13.95 -3.54 -29.70
CA ASN A 230 12.66 -3.54 -30.44
C ASN A 230 12.46 -4.88 -31.17
N ALA A 231 13.43 -5.31 -31.99
CA ALA A 231 13.32 -6.56 -32.74
C ALA A 231 13.17 -7.81 -31.83
N LEU A 232 13.79 -7.80 -30.64
CA LEU A 232 13.62 -8.86 -29.63
C LEU A 232 12.26 -8.80 -28.92
N VAL A 233 11.70 -7.62 -28.71
CA VAL A 233 10.35 -7.42 -28.17
C VAL A 233 9.30 -7.92 -29.16
N ASP A 234 9.45 -7.61 -30.44
CA ASP A 234 8.55 -8.05 -31.50
C ASP A 234 8.58 -9.58 -31.68
N ASP A 235 9.76 -10.20 -31.70
CA ASP A 235 9.94 -11.66 -31.80
C ASP A 235 9.35 -12.42 -30.60
N GLU A 236 9.57 -11.93 -29.37
CA GLU A 236 8.97 -12.51 -28.17
C GLU A 236 7.44 -12.34 -28.15
N TYR A 237 6.92 -11.17 -28.56
CA TYR A 237 5.50 -10.91 -28.67
C TYR A 237 4.82 -11.85 -29.68
N ASP A 238 5.38 -11.97 -30.89
CA ASP A 238 4.91 -12.88 -31.92
C ASP A 238 4.94 -14.34 -31.45
N THR A 239 5.97 -14.72 -30.69
CA THR A 239 6.11 -16.06 -30.11
C THR A 239 5.01 -16.33 -29.07
N LEU A 240 4.68 -15.37 -28.21
CA LEU A 240 3.57 -15.48 -27.26
C LEU A 240 2.20 -15.56 -27.95
N VAL A 241 1.99 -14.77 -29.00
CA VAL A 241 0.75 -14.80 -29.80
C VAL A 241 0.60 -16.13 -30.53
N LYS A 242 1.68 -16.69 -31.10
CA LYS A 242 1.68 -18.03 -31.71
C LYS A 242 1.35 -19.11 -30.68
N ARG A 243 2.03 -19.12 -29.52
CA ARG A 243 1.77 -20.07 -28.42
C ARG A 243 0.31 -20.02 -27.95
N LYS A 244 -0.27 -18.83 -27.77
CA LYS A 244 -1.68 -18.70 -27.38
C LYS A 244 -2.62 -19.29 -28.45
N LYS A 245 -2.39 -18.97 -29.74
CA LYS A 245 -3.19 -19.52 -30.86
C LYS A 245 -3.03 -21.03 -31.03
N GLU A 246 -1.86 -21.59 -30.73
CA GLU A 246 -1.61 -23.03 -30.76
C GLU A 246 -2.36 -23.75 -29.63
N ASN A 247 -2.28 -23.23 -28.40
CA ASN A 247 -3.02 -23.75 -27.24
C ASN A 247 -4.55 -23.74 -27.48
N GLU A 248 -5.08 -22.70 -28.14
CA GLU A 248 -6.50 -22.60 -28.53
C GLU A 248 -6.93 -23.55 -29.67
N ARG A 249 -5.98 -24.16 -30.40
CA ARG A 249 -6.21 -25.11 -31.51
C ARG A 249 -6.10 -26.56 -31.07
N THR A 250 -5.24 -26.88 -30.10
CA THR A 250 -5.22 -28.22 -29.47
C THR A 250 -6.54 -28.47 -28.75
N PRO A 251 -7.26 -29.58 -29.01
CA PRO A 251 -8.49 -29.91 -28.30
C PRO A 251 -8.18 -30.17 -26.83
N SER A 252 -9.00 -29.67 -25.89
CA SER A 252 -8.80 -29.98 -24.47
C SER A 252 -9.18 -31.42 -24.15
N ALA A 253 -8.66 -31.92 -23.02
CA ALA A 253 -9.19 -33.12 -22.36
C ALA A 253 -10.73 -33.08 -22.24
N LEU A 254 -11.32 -31.89 -22.02
CA LEU A 254 -12.76 -31.70 -21.97
C LEU A 254 -13.46 -31.85 -23.34
N GLU A 255 -12.86 -31.36 -24.42
CA GLU A 255 -13.39 -31.55 -25.78
C GLU A 255 -13.24 -33.01 -26.25
N ILE A 256 -12.13 -33.66 -25.90
CA ILE A 256 -11.88 -35.09 -26.14
C ILE A 256 -12.93 -35.92 -25.38
N ALA A 257 -13.08 -35.74 -24.06
CA ALA A 257 -14.07 -36.44 -23.25
C ALA A 257 -15.51 -36.21 -23.75
N LYS A 258 -15.86 -35.00 -24.19
CA LYS A 258 -17.16 -34.73 -24.84
C LYS A 258 -17.33 -35.49 -26.15
N SER A 259 -16.29 -35.61 -26.97
CA SER A 259 -16.34 -36.37 -28.22
C SER A 259 -16.54 -37.87 -27.97
N GLU A 260 -15.82 -38.45 -27.01
CA GLU A 260 -15.95 -39.85 -26.58
C GLU A 260 -17.36 -40.14 -26.02
N ILE A 261 -17.92 -39.23 -25.22
CA ILE A 261 -19.30 -39.33 -24.71
C ILE A 261 -20.32 -39.22 -25.86
N SER A 262 -20.05 -38.40 -26.89
CA SER A 262 -20.94 -38.20 -28.03
C SER A 262 -21.04 -39.42 -28.96
N GLU A 263 -20.02 -40.28 -28.98
CA GLU A 263 -20.08 -41.58 -29.68
C GLU A 263 -20.95 -42.61 -28.93
N GLY A 264 -21.17 -42.41 -27.62
CA GLY A 264 -22.09 -43.18 -26.80
C GLY A 264 -23.56 -42.82 -27.05
N LYS A 265 -24.31 -43.69 -27.74
CA LYS A 265 -25.76 -43.53 -27.97
C LYS A 265 -26.62 -43.66 -26.70
N HIS A 266 -26.68 -42.62 -25.85
CA HIS A 266 -27.74 -42.46 -24.84
C HIS A 266 -28.14 -40.98 -24.67
N LYS A 267 -29.42 -40.67 -24.96
CA LYS A 267 -30.02 -39.32 -24.81
C LYS A 267 -30.85 -39.24 -23.52
N ASP A 268 -30.24 -39.59 -22.41
CA ASP A 268 -30.89 -39.70 -21.10
C ASP A 268 -30.30 -38.66 -20.12
N GLN A 269 -30.98 -38.37 -19.00
CA GLN A 269 -30.46 -37.44 -17.98
C GLN A 269 -29.05 -37.83 -17.48
N GLU A 270 -28.73 -39.12 -17.53
CA GLU A 270 -27.42 -39.67 -17.17
C GLU A 270 -26.29 -39.19 -18.10
N SER A 271 -26.53 -38.92 -19.38
CA SER A 271 -25.48 -38.40 -20.27
C SER A 271 -25.17 -36.93 -20.02
N VAL A 272 -26.16 -36.14 -19.59
CA VAL A 272 -25.95 -34.76 -19.11
C VAL A 272 -25.16 -34.75 -17.81
N ILE A 273 -25.47 -35.66 -16.87
CA ILE A 273 -24.71 -35.80 -15.62
C ILE A 273 -23.25 -36.18 -15.92
N ARG A 274 -22.99 -37.16 -16.78
CA ARG A 274 -21.63 -37.53 -17.19
C ARG A 274 -20.88 -36.39 -17.89
N GLN A 275 -21.56 -35.58 -18.72
CA GLN A 275 -20.95 -34.38 -19.31
C GLN A 275 -20.57 -33.34 -18.24
N LEU A 276 -21.41 -33.13 -17.22
CA LEU A 276 -21.10 -32.26 -16.08
C LEU A 276 -19.94 -32.84 -15.25
N GLU A 277 -19.94 -34.15 -14.99
CA GLU A 277 -18.85 -34.84 -14.31
C GLU A 277 -17.53 -34.66 -15.06
N CYS A 278 -17.49 -34.71 -16.39
CA CYS A 278 -16.29 -34.39 -17.17
C CYS A 278 -15.93 -32.89 -17.19
N ILE A 279 -16.90 -31.96 -17.15
CA ILE A 279 -16.62 -30.52 -17.01
C ILE A 279 -16.01 -30.20 -15.64
N PHE A 280 -16.43 -30.91 -14.60
CA PHE A 280 -15.96 -30.73 -13.22
C PHE A 280 -14.89 -31.73 -12.78
N ALA A 281 -14.52 -32.68 -13.64
CA ALA A 281 -13.40 -33.58 -13.44
C ALA A 281 -12.13 -32.76 -13.42
N ASN A 282 -11.50 -32.69 -12.26
CA ASN A 282 -10.08 -32.40 -12.21
C ASN A 282 -9.38 -33.71 -12.57
N ASP A 283 -8.77 -33.78 -13.75
CA ASP A 283 -7.60 -34.61 -13.91
C ASP A 283 -6.62 -34.14 -12.83
N GLY A 284 -6.36 -35.01 -11.84
CA GLY A 284 -5.43 -34.69 -10.76
C GLY A 284 -4.04 -34.42 -11.32
N GLU A 285 -3.14 -33.87 -10.49
CA GLU A 285 -1.71 -34.05 -10.73
C GLU A 285 -1.48 -35.57 -10.93
N SER A 286 -1.25 -36.03 -12.17
CA SER A 286 -0.67 -37.36 -12.38
C SER A 286 0.67 -37.34 -11.67
N ASP A 287 0.96 -38.35 -10.84
CA ASP A 287 2.22 -38.43 -10.09
C ASP A 287 3.47 -38.57 -11.02
N ASP A 288 3.26 -38.62 -12.34
CA ASP A 288 4.25 -38.57 -13.40
C ASP A 288 4.75 -37.13 -13.64
N ASP A 289 5.77 -36.70 -12.87
CA ASP A 289 6.48 -35.40 -13.00
C ASP A 289 6.76 -35.03 -14.48
N ASP A 290 7.21 -36.01 -15.30
CA ASP A 290 7.57 -35.82 -16.72
C ASP A 290 6.41 -35.32 -17.61
N THR A 291 5.15 -35.66 -17.30
CA THR A 291 3.99 -35.14 -18.06
C THR A 291 3.52 -33.77 -17.57
N ASN A 292 3.66 -33.49 -16.27
CA ASN A 292 3.38 -32.16 -15.73
C ASN A 292 4.40 -31.14 -16.26
N ASP A 293 5.69 -31.47 -16.32
CA ASP A 293 6.72 -30.59 -16.90
C ASP A 293 6.43 -30.26 -18.38
N ALA A 294 5.93 -31.22 -19.16
CA ALA A 294 5.54 -30.99 -20.56
C ALA A 294 4.29 -30.11 -20.71
N LEU A 295 3.28 -30.26 -19.85
CA LEU A 295 2.07 -29.44 -19.83
C LEU A 295 2.29 -28.04 -19.23
N GLU A 296 3.14 -27.91 -18.20
CA GLU A 296 3.58 -26.62 -17.66
C GLU A 296 4.49 -25.86 -18.64
N ALA A 297 5.23 -26.56 -19.52
CA ALA A 297 5.97 -25.94 -20.62
C ALA A 297 5.06 -25.39 -21.74
N ILE A 298 3.85 -25.92 -21.90
CA ILE A 298 2.87 -25.46 -22.91
C ILE A 298 1.97 -24.34 -22.34
N VAL A 299 1.62 -24.39 -21.04
CA VAL A 299 0.57 -23.52 -20.50
C VAL A 299 1.05 -22.56 -19.40
N ASP A 300 1.18 -21.30 -19.82
CA ASP A 300 1.95 -20.24 -19.16
C ASP A 300 1.58 -19.85 -17.71
N CYS A 301 0.32 -19.99 -17.26
CA CYS A 301 -0.12 -19.58 -15.90
C CYS A 301 -1.32 -20.38 -15.38
N SER A 302 -1.44 -20.47 -14.05
CA SER A 302 -2.58 -21.04 -13.33
C SER A 302 -3.56 -19.99 -12.76
N ASN A 303 -3.56 -18.75 -13.29
CA ASN A 303 -4.43 -17.66 -12.84
C ASN A 303 -5.14 -17.01 -14.03
N GLY A 304 -6.38 -16.54 -13.82
CA GLY A 304 -7.18 -15.90 -14.86
C GLY A 304 -8.20 -14.91 -14.30
N PHE A 305 -8.91 -14.22 -15.18
CA PHE A 305 -9.98 -13.27 -14.87
C PHE A 305 -11.30 -13.74 -15.49
N VAL A 306 -12.41 -13.55 -14.78
CA VAL A 306 -13.76 -13.88 -15.26
C VAL A 306 -14.66 -12.67 -15.05
N GLU A 307 -15.22 -12.14 -16.14
CA GLU A 307 -16.16 -11.02 -16.16
C GLU A 307 -17.60 -11.54 -16.18
N PHE A 308 -18.42 -11.06 -15.24
CA PHE A 308 -19.85 -11.34 -15.18
C PHE A 308 -20.69 -10.20 -15.80
N LYS A 309 -21.92 -10.49 -16.20
CA LYS A 309 -22.88 -9.46 -16.65
C LYS A 309 -23.46 -8.69 -15.46
N THR A 310 -23.79 -9.38 -14.37
CA THR A 310 -24.36 -8.81 -13.14
C THR A 310 -23.39 -8.89 -11.97
N ARG A 311 -23.45 -7.91 -11.06
CA ARG A 311 -22.67 -7.93 -9.82
C ARG A 311 -23.21 -8.98 -8.85
N ALA A 312 -24.50 -9.27 -8.89
CA ALA A 312 -25.11 -10.36 -8.15
C ALA A 312 -24.45 -11.70 -8.46
N ALA A 313 -24.32 -12.07 -9.75
CA ALA A 313 -23.65 -13.31 -10.15
C ALA A 313 -22.18 -13.36 -9.70
N LYS A 314 -21.43 -12.27 -9.87
CA LYS A 314 -20.06 -12.13 -9.31
C LYS A 314 -20.03 -12.36 -7.80
N GLN A 315 -20.93 -11.74 -7.02
CA GLN A 315 -20.92 -11.89 -5.57
C GLN A 315 -21.28 -13.32 -5.13
N CYS A 316 -22.16 -14.02 -5.85
CA CYS A 316 -22.39 -15.45 -5.65
C CYS A 316 -21.10 -16.26 -5.90
N ALA A 317 -20.44 -16.06 -7.05
CA ALA A 317 -19.19 -16.74 -7.40
C ALA A 317 -18.02 -16.43 -6.43
N LEU A 318 -18.05 -15.28 -5.75
CA LEU A 318 -17.10 -14.91 -4.69
C LEU A 318 -17.46 -15.47 -3.31
N GLN A 319 -18.68 -15.96 -3.10
CA GLN A 319 -19.20 -16.39 -1.79
C GLN A 319 -19.37 -17.89 -1.66
N VAL A 320 -19.61 -18.59 -2.77
CA VAL A 320 -19.73 -20.05 -2.87
C VAL A 320 -18.35 -20.67 -3.13
N GLU A 321 -18.13 -21.87 -2.61
CA GLU A 321 -16.97 -22.72 -2.94
C GLU A 321 -17.28 -23.48 -4.23
N LEU A 322 -16.52 -23.24 -5.31
CA LEU A 322 -16.87 -23.70 -6.66
C LEU A 322 -16.38 -25.11 -7.01
N SER A 323 -15.48 -25.68 -6.21
CA SER A 323 -14.89 -27.01 -6.41
C SER A 323 -14.89 -27.77 -5.08
N GLY A 324 -15.09 -29.08 -5.12
CA GLY A 324 -14.98 -29.93 -3.93
C GLY A 324 -13.55 -30.06 -3.38
N GLN A 325 -12.55 -29.48 -4.06
CA GLN A 325 -11.16 -29.45 -3.64
C GLN A 325 -10.72 -28.02 -3.33
N ALA A 326 -10.39 -27.75 -2.05
CA ALA A 326 -10.03 -26.42 -1.54
C ALA A 326 -8.77 -25.76 -2.18
N SER A 327 -8.06 -26.49 -3.04
CA SER A 327 -6.84 -26.02 -3.72
C SER A 327 -7.10 -25.35 -5.08
N TYR A 328 -8.20 -25.68 -5.78
CA TYR A 328 -8.45 -25.27 -7.17
C TYR A 328 -9.60 -24.26 -7.30
N PHE A 329 -9.61 -23.50 -8.40
CA PHE A 329 -10.64 -22.51 -8.73
C PHE A 329 -10.94 -21.49 -7.60
N SER A 330 -9.90 -21.02 -6.91
CA SER A 330 -10.06 -20.08 -5.80
C SER A 330 -10.43 -18.69 -6.31
N THR A 331 -11.71 -18.33 -6.20
CA THR A 331 -12.23 -17.01 -6.61
C THR A 331 -11.92 -15.94 -5.58
N LYS A 332 -11.40 -14.81 -6.06
CA LYS A 332 -11.22 -13.58 -5.27
C LYS A 332 -11.74 -12.37 -6.03
N GLN A 333 -12.10 -11.33 -5.30
CA GLN A 333 -12.43 -10.04 -5.90
C GLN A 333 -11.21 -9.54 -6.66
N ALA A 334 -11.36 -9.19 -7.95
CA ALA A 334 -10.29 -8.60 -8.72
C ALA A 334 -9.75 -7.34 -8.00
N PRO A 335 -8.43 -7.22 -7.81
CA PRO A 335 -7.81 -5.99 -7.31
C PRO A 335 -7.72 -4.95 -8.44
N ASP A 336 -7.62 -3.66 -8.09
CA ASP A 336 -7.42 -2.56 -9.06
C ASP A 336 -6.30 -2.94 -10.06
N PRO A 337 -6.47 -2.75 -11.38
CA PRO A 337 -5.42 -3.00 -12.36
C PRO A 337 -4.05 -2.35 -12.03
N ARG A 338 -4.05 -1.24 -11.27
CA ARG A 338 -2.86 -0.53 -10.77
C ARG A 338 -2.25 -1.13 -9.49
N ASP A 339 -3.00 -1.98 -8.78
CA ASP A 339 -2.54 -2.78 -7.63
C ASP A 339 -1.78 -4.04 -8.07
N LEU A 340 -2.10 -4.57 -9.25
CA LEU A 340 -1.46 -5.76 -9.81
C LEU A 340 0.03 -5.53 -10.10
N ILE A 341 0.86 -6.49 -9.70
CA ILE A 341 2.28 -6.53 -10.05
C ILE A 341 2.43 -7.61 -11.14
N TRP A 342 2.29 -7.21 -12.40
CA TRP A 342 2.18 -8.14 -13.55
C TRP A 342 3.32 -9.15 -13.63
N ARG A 343 4.56 -8.70 -13.40
CA ARG A 343 5.76 -9.57 -13.33
C ARG A 343 5.67 -10.70 -12.29
N ASN A 344 4.83 -10.54 -11.26
CA ASN A 344 4.64 -11.52 -10.19
C ASN A 344 3.35 -12.37 -10.37
N MET A 345 2.47 -12.03 -11.32
CA MET A 345 1.21 -12.76 -11.55
C MET A 345 1.41 -14.20 -12.04
N THR A 346 2.55 -14.45 -12.68
CA THR A 346 2.96 -15.76 -13.21
C THR A 346 3.49 -16.70 -12.14
N ALA A 347 3.81 -16.19 -10.94
CA ALA A 347 4.43 -16.98 -9.89
C ALA A 347 3.44 -18.00 -9.26
N ASN A 348 3.84 -19.28 -9.30
CA ASN A 348 3.08 -20.39 -8.73
C ASN A 348 2.89 -20.21 -7.20
N ARG A 349 1.69 -20.52 -6.71
CA ARG A 349 1.29 -20.43 -5.30
C ARG A 349 2.19 -21.27 -4.39
N LYS A 350 2.59 -22.48 -4.81
CA LYS A 350 3.53 -23.36 -4.09
C LYS A 350 4.86 -22.61 -3.82
N THR A 351 5.43 -21.98 -4.85
CA THR A 351 6.67 -21.19 -4.79
C THR A 351 6.56 -19.94 -3.93
N ILE A 352 5.51 -19.13 -4.11
CA ILE A 352 5.27 -17.92 -3.27
C ILE A 352 5.18 -18.31 -1.80
N SER A 353 4.44 -19.39 -1.48
CA SER A 353 4.27 -19.84 -0.09
C SER A 353 5.59 -20.29 0.54
N ARG A 354 6.44 -21.03 -0.20
CA ARG A 354 7.77 -21.44 0.25
C ARG A 354 8.68 -20.24 0.49
N SER A 355 8.79 -19.32 -0.47
CA SER A 355 9.60 -18.11 -0.34
C SER A 355 9.13 -17.21 0.81
N HIS A 356 7.81 -17.06 0.97
CA HIS A 356 7.21 -16.33 2.08
C HIS A 356 7.59 -16.96 3.43
N PHE A 357 7.47 -18.28 3.59
CA PHE A 357 7.85 -18.99 4.82
C PHE A 357 9.33 -18.83 5.17
N VAL A 358 10.23 -19.01 4.19
CA VAL A 358 11.68 -18.81 4.38
C VAL A 358 12.00 -17.37 4.79
N VAL A 359 11.42 -16.37 4.13
CA VAL A 359 11.63 -14.96 4.51
C VAL A 359 11.05 -14.65 5.90
N GLN A 360 9.93 -15.25 6.30
CA GLN A 360 9.41 -15.09 7.66
C GLN A 360 10.37 -15.63 8.72
N ILE A 361 11.04 -16.77 8.47
CA ILE A 361 12.09 -17.31 9.38
C ILE A 361 13.28 -16.36 9.44
N ILE A 362 13.78 -15.89 8.28
CA ILE A 362 14.91 -14.95 8.21
C ILE A 362 14.61 -13.65 8.98
N LEU A 363 13.40 -13.09 8.81
CA LEU A 363 12.98 -11.90 9.54
C LEU A 363 12.81 -12.15 11.05
N PHE A 364 12.34 -13.34 11.45
CA PHE A 364 12.23 -13.69 12.87
C PHE A 364 13.61 -13.81 13.55
N ILE A 365 14.58 -14.46 12.89
CA ILE A 365 15.99 -14.48 13.33
C ILE A 365 16.58 -13.07 13.31
N GLY A 366 16.23 -12.29 12.28
CA GLY A 366 16.62 -10.89 12.13
C GLY A 366 16.23 -9.99 13.29
N ILE A 367 15.11 -10.26 13.98
CA ILE A 367 14.72 -9.54 15.20
C ILE A 367 15.75 -9.71 16.34
N LEU A 368 16.39 -10.89 16.46
CA LEU A 368 17.42 -11.12 17.48
C LEU A 368 18.67 -10.30 17.20
N PHE A 369 19.18 -10.32 15.97
CA PHE A 369 20.31 -9.48 15.56
C PHE A 369 19.97 -7.98 15.70
N TRP A 370 18.75 -7.60 15.32
CA TRP A 370 18.25 -6.24 15.45
C TRP A 370 18.24 -5.75 16.91
N SER A 371 17.85 -6.62 17.85
CA SER A 371 17.84 -6.28 19.28
C SER A 371 19.23 -5.92 19.82
N ALA A 372 20.30 -6.49 19.26
CA ALA A 372 21.67 -6.13 19.62
C ALA A 372 22.02 -4.70 19.15
N LEU A 373 21.64 -4.32 17.93
CA LEU A 373 21.84 -2.96 17.42
C LEU A 373 21.08 -1.91 18.24
N VAL A 374 19.84 -2.22 18.64
CA VAL A 374 19.05 -1.32 19.48
C VAL A 374 19.60 -1.23 20.90
N GLY A 375 20.07 -2.34 21.48
CA GLY A 375 20.77 -2.34 22.77
C GLY A 375 22.06 -1.49 22.76
N LEU A 376 22.83 -1.54 21.66
CA LEU A 376 24.00 -0.67 21.48
C LEU A 376 23.59 0.81 21.42
N ILE A 377 22.50 1.16 20.72
CA ILE A 377 21.97 2.53 20.71
C ILE A 377 21.55 2.97 22.12
N GLY A 378 20.95 2.08 22.92
CA GLY A 378 20.62 2.34 24.32
C GLY A 378 21.85 2.72 25.17
N SER A 379 23.01 2.11 24.91
CA SER A 379 24.26 2.43 25.63
C SER A 379 24.91 3.77 25.25
N VAL A 380 24.44 4.44 24.18
CA VAL A 380 25.01 5.71 23.71
C VAL A 380 24.84 6.83 24.75
N GLU A 381 23.75 6.82 25.53
CA GLU A 381 23.53 7.83 26.58
C GLU A 381 24.64 7.76 27.65
N SER A 382 24.95 6.55 28.14
CA SER A 382 26.04 6.33 29.09
C SER A 382 27.40 6.74 28.52
N ALA A 383 27.69 6.37 27.27
CA ALA A 383 28.94 6.70 26.60
C ALA A 383 29.13 8.22 26.36
N VAL A 384 28.06 8.95 26.05
CA VAL A 384 28.08 10.41 25.91
C VAL A 384 28.33 11.09 27.26
N ASN A 385 27.73 10.58 28.34
CA ASN A 385 27.94 11.10 29.69
C ASN A 385 29.38 10.86 30.17
N GLU A 386 29.91 9.64 29.98
CA GLU A 386 31.31 9.31 30.30
C GLU A 386 32.30 10.16 29.49
N TRP A 387 32.08 10.33 28.19
CA TRP A 387 32.89 11.21 27.35
C TRP A 387 32.83 12.68 27.81
N ALA A 388 31.66 13.18 28.20
CA ALA A 388 31.50 14.55 28.66
C ALA A 388 32.22 14.80 30.00
N GLU A 389 32.23 13.82 30.90
CA GLU A 389 32.96 13.85 32.18
C GLU A 389 34.48 13.80 31.95
N GLN A 390 34.97 12.92 31.07
CA GLN A 390 36.39 12.84 30.72
C GLN A 390 36.97 14.11 30.06
N ASN A 391 36.14 14.94 29.43
CA ASN A 391 36.55 16.15 28.70
C ASN A 391 36.19 17.47 29.41
N ASP A 392 35.79 17.44 30.69
CA ASP A 392 35.33 18.59 31.49
C ASP A 392 34.34 19.53 30.75
N VAL A 393 33.34 18.95 30.09
CA VAL A 393 32.38 19.74 29.30
C VAL A 393 31.37 20.42 30.24
N GLN A 394 31.73 21.61 30.73
CA GLN A 394 30.97 22.33 31.77
C GLN A 394 29.53 22.75 31.37
N VAL A 395 29.15 22.64 30.10
CA VAL A 395 27.81 22.98 29.60
C VAL A 395 26.81 21.84 29.88
N LYS A 396 26.47 21.64 31.15
CA LYS A 396 25.57 20.57 31.65
C LYS A 396 24.22 20.45 30.92
N PHE A 397 23.70 21.56 30.39
CA PHE A 397 22.46 21.56 29.59
C PHE A 397 22.66 20.89 28.21
N LEU A 398 23.78 21.20 27.53
CA LEU A 398 24.06 20.69 26.19
C LEU A 398 24.41 19.20 26.22
N THR A 399 25.18 18.77 27.22
CA THR A 399 25.51 17.34 27.42
C THR A 399 24.26 16.54 27.72
N GLY A 400 23.42 16.97 28.67
CA GLY A 400 22.15 16.32 28.97
C GLY A 400 21.15 16.29 27.80
N PHE A 401 21.10 17.35 26.98
CA PHE A 401 20.26 17.38 25.79
C PHE A 401 20.75 16.39 24.72
N ILE A 402 22.06 16.35 24.45
CA ILE A 402 22.64 15.40 23.48
C ILE A 402 22.46 13.96 23.98
N ALA A 403 22.77 13.68 25.25
CA ALA A 403 22.65 12.36 25.85
C ALA A 403 21.21 11.80 25.75
N GLY A 404 20.19 12.62 26.03
CA GLY A 404 18.78 12.19 26.00
C GLY A 404 18.09 12.24 24.62
N TYR A 405 18.68 12.89 23.60
CA TYR A 405 18.07 13.06 22.27
C TYR A 405 18.81 12.31 21.14
N LEU A 406 20.13 12.12 21.26
CA LEU A 406 20.93 11.42 20.25
C LEU A 406 20.54 9.93 20.10
N PRO A 407 20.33 9.13 21.16
CA PRO A 407 19.90 7.74 21.03
C PRO A 407 18.54 7.62 20.33
N VAL A 408 17.63 8.55 20.62
CA VAL A 408 16.31 8.68 20.02
C VAL A 408 16.42 8.93 18.51
N LEU A 409 17.25 9.90 18.09
CA LEU A 409 17.49 10.17 16.66
C LEU A 409 18.11 8.98 15.92
N LEU A 410 19.13 8.34 16.51
CA LEU A 410 19.78 7.16 15.93
C LEU A 410 18.77 6.02 15.73
N LEU A 411 17.90 5.78 16.72
CA LEU A 411 16.83 4.79 16.61
C LEU A 411 15.83 5.16 15.50
N MET A 412 15.47 6.44 15.33
CA MET A 412 14.57 6.87 14.25
C MET A 412 15.16 6.68 12.86
N ILE A 413 16.43 7.05 12.66
CA ILE A 413 17.15 6.83 11.39
C ILE A 413 17.18 5.33 11.09
N LEU A 414 17.50 4.52 12.09
CA LEU A 414 17.52 3.07 11.98
C LEU A 414 16.11 2.50 11.64
N MET A 415 15.04 3.01 12.25
CA MET A 415 13.64 2.66 11.91
C MET A 415 13.22 3.09 10.50
N ALA A 416 13.77 4.18 9.96
CA ALA A 416 13.37 4.71 8.66
C ALA A 416 13.81 3.81 7.48
N ILE A 417 14.86 3.00 7.68
CA ILE A 417 15.43 2.11 6.64
C ILE A 417 14.61 0.80 6.51
N ILE A 418 14.08 0.28 7.63
CA ILE A 418 13.40 -1.02 7.70
C ILE A 418 12.28 -1.20 6.64
N PRO A 419 11.33 -0.26 6.45
CA PRO A 419 10.19 -0.48 5.57
C PRO A 419 10.63 -0.68 4.13
N SER A 420 11.66 0.02 3.69
CA SER A 420 12.25 -0.12 2.34
C SER A 420 12.81 -1.52 2.10
N ILE A 421 13.51 -2.10 3.10
CA ILE A 421 14.02 -3.48 3.02
C ILE A 421 12.86 -4.47 2.91
N PHE A 422 11.81 -4.31 3.73
CA PHE A 422 10.65 -5.20 3.70
C PHE A 422 9.87 -5.08 2.38
N THR A 423 9.76 -3.89 1.81
CA THR A 423 9.14 -3.65 0.49
C THR A 423 9.92 -4.36 -0.63
N LEU A 424 11.25 -4.33 -0.59
CA LEU A 424 12.10 -5.07 -1.54
C LEU A 424 11.90 -6.59 -1.39
N LEU A 425 11.96 -7.13 -0.17
CA LEU A 425 11.73 -8.55 0.09
C LEU A 425 10.34 -9.01 -0.38
N ALA A 426 9.31 -8.21 -0.10
CA ALA A 426 7.92 -8.47 -0.49
C ALA A 426 7.73 -8.54 -2.02
N MET A 427 8.27 -7.57 -2.76
CA MET A 427 8.05 -7.47 -4.21
C MET A 427 9.00 -8.34 -5.04
N GLN A 428 10.27 -8.54 -4.60
CA GLN A 428 11.30 -9.20 -5.41
C GLN A 428 11.53 -10.66 -5.00
N VAL A 429 11.61 -10.96 -3.71
CA VAL A 429 11.96 -12.29 -3.18
C VAL A 429 10.73 -13.16 -2.99
N ILE A 430 9.70 -12.63 -2.31
CA ILE A 430 8.44 -13.34 -2.07
C ILE A 430 7.56 -13.35 -3.33
N ARG A 431 7.66 -12.30 -4.15
CA ARG A 431 6.86 -12.08 -5.37
C ARG A 431 5.36 -12.03 -5.08
N PHE A 432 4.93 -11.17 -4.14
CA PHE A 432 3.50 -10.91 -3.96
C PHE A 432 2.87 -10.38 -5.26
N ARG A 433 1.61 -10.79 -5.52
CA ARG A 433 0.86 -10.51 -6.75
C ARG A 433 0.26 -9.10 -6.77
N THR A 434 0.03 -8.51 -5.60
CA THR A 434 -0.54 -7.16 -5.45
C THR A 434 0.30 -6.29 -4.53
N ARG A 435 0.31 -4.97 -4.78
CA ARG A 435 0.94 -3.96 -3.92
C ARG A 435 0.25 -3.92 -2.55
N SER A 436 -1.08 -4.05 -2.52
CA SER A 436 -1.90 -4.23 -1.32
C SER A 436 -1.49 -5.39 -0.41
N GLU A 437 -0.97 -6.50 -0.95
CA GLU A 437 -0.46 -7.62 -0.15
C GLU A 437 0.95 -7.34 0.36
N ALA A 438 1.81 -6.76 -0.48
CA ALA A 438 3.14 -6.32 -0.07
C ALA A 438 3.07 -5.30 1.08
N ASP A 439 2.22 -4.27 0.98
CA ASP A 439 2.07 -3.24 2.01
C ASP A 439 1.53 -3.79 3.34
N LYS A 440 0.65 -4.80 3.30
CA LYS A 440 0.20 -5.52 4.52
C LYS A 440 1.33 -6.33 5.16
N PHE A 441 2.19 -6.95 4.35
CA PHE A 441 3.38 -7.65 4.84
C PHE A 441 4.37 -6.67 5.48
N VAL A 442 4.65 -5.55 4.82
CA VAL A 442 5.50 -4.45 5.34
C VAL A 442 4.92 -3.91 6.64
N LEU A 443 3.63 -3.60 6.70
CA LEU A 443 2.93 -3.14 7.91
C LEU A 443 3.13 -4.12 9.08
N LYS A 444 2.88 -5.42 8.85
CA LYS A 444 3.02 -6.47 9.87
C LYS A 444 4.44 -6.53 10.43
N TRP A 445 5.46 -6.58 9.57
CA TRP A 445 6.85 -6.76 10.01
C TRP A 445 7.45 -5.48 10.57
N ASN A 446 7.17 -4.30 9.99
CA ASN A 446 7.60 -2.99 10.49
C ASN A 446 7.06 -2.78 11.93
N LEU A 447 5.78 -3.08 12.14
CA LEU A 447 5.18 -3.11 13.47
C LEU A 447 5.86 -4.13 14.41
N LEU A 448 6.08 -5.37 13.96
CA LEU A 448 6.66 -6.40 14.82
C LEU A 448 8.08 -6.02 15.30
N TYR A 449 8.89 -5.44 14.41
CA TYR A 449 10.19 -4.87 14.77
C TYR A 449 10.04 -3.70 15.75
N ARG A 450 9.06 -2.80 15.55
CA ARG A 450 8.76 -1.71 16.50
C ARG A 450 8.34 -2.20 17.89
N ILE A 451 7.55 -3.27 17.96
CA ILE A 451 7.19 -3.95 19.23
C ILE A 451 8.42 -4.61 19.86
N ALA A 452 9.28 -5.25 19.06
CA ALA A 452 10.53 -5.82 19.56
C ALA A 452 11.45 -4.74 20.15
N ASN A 453 11.59 -3.58 19.50
CA ASN A 453 12.37 -2.45 20.02
C ASN A 453 11.79 -1.93 21.34
N PHE A 454 10.47 -1.84 21.45
CA PHE A 454 9.81 -1.46 22.70
C PHE A 454 10.23 -2.38 23.84
N MET A 455 10.13 -3.70 23.66
CA MET A 455 10.58 -4.68 24.67
C MET A 455 12.08 -4.58 24.99
N VAL A 456 12.94 -4.42 23.98
CA VAL A 456 14.40 -4.25 24.16
C VAL A 456 14.74 -3.03 25.01
N ILE A 457 14.09 -1.90 24.76
CA ILE A 457 14.30 -0.65 25.49
C ILE A 457 13.84 -0.80 26.94
N LEU A 458 12.69 -1.45 27.18
CA LEU A 458 12.19 -1.71 28.52
C LEU A 458 13.15 -2.58 29.35
N ILE A 459 13.65 -3.67 28.79
CA ILE A 459 14.55 -4.60 29.51
C ILE A 459 16.00 -4.08 29.57
N SER A 460 16.31 -2.99 28.85
CA SER A 460 17.67 -2.41 28.76
C SER A 460 18.75 -3.45 28.36
N GLY A 461 18.37 -4.42 27.51
CA GLY A 461 19.18 -5.59 27.18
C GLY A 461 18.80 -6.22 25.84
N THR A 462 19.59 -7.20 25.38
CA THR A 462 19.30 -7.89 24.10
C THR A 462 18.26 -8.99 24.31
N LEU A 463 17.39 -9.21 23.32
CA LEU A 463 16.32 -10.23 23.42
C LEU A 463 16.88 -11.63 23.68
N TYR A 464 18.11 -11.91 23.20
CA TYR A 464 18.77 -13.18 23.46
C TYR A 464 19.09 -13.38 24.95
N LYS A 465 19.56 -12.35 25.67
CA LYS A 465 19.75 -12.41 27.12
C LYS A 465 18.42 -12.62 27.82
N THR A 466 17.41 -11.81 27.49
CA THR A 466 16.05 -11.95 28.04
C THR A 466 15.50 -13.37 27.85
N LEU A 467 15.75 -14.04 26.73
CA LEU A 467 15.29 -15.42 26.51
C LEU A 467 15.98 -16.44 27.42
N LEU A 468 17.22 -16.21 27.84
CA LEU A 468 17.89 -16.99 28.87
C LEU A 468 17.33 -16.64 30.25
N ASP A 469 17.15 -15.36 30.55
CA ASP A 469 16.59 -14.89 31.82
C ASP A 469 15.16 -15.41 32.04
N VAL A 470 14.32 -15.47 30.99
CA VAL A 470 12.97 -16.07 31.03
C VAL A 470 13.01 -17.57 31.29
N ARG A 471 14.01 -18.28 30.76
CA ARG A 471 14.18 -19.72 30.98
C ARG A 471 14.58 -20.00 32.43
N ASP A 472 15.50 -19.20 32.96
CA ASP A 472 16.11 -19.47 34.25
C ASP A 472 15.29 -18.90 35.41
N ASN A 473 14.75 -17.69 35.30
CA ASN A 473 13.90 -17.03 36.30
C ASN A 473 12.87 -16.07 35.64
N PRO A 474 11.68 -16.55 35.23
CA PRO A 474 10.70 -15.72 34.52
C PRO A 474 10.12 -14.56 35.34
N GLU A 475 10.12 -14.66 36.68
CA GLU A 475 9.62 -13.63 37.58
C GLU A 475 10.47 -12.35 37.51
N MET A 476 11.80 -12.48 37.58
CA MET A 476 12.74 -11.35 37.45
C MET A 476 12.59 -10.60 36.11
N VAL A 477 12.23 -11.30 35.02
CA VAL A 477 11.98 -10.65 33.73
C VAL A 477 10.68 -9.85 33.74
N VAL A 478 9.63 -10.32 34.43
CA VAL A 478 8.39 -9.56 34.58
C VAL A 478 8.62 -8.31 35.42
N GLU A 479 9.38 -8.40 36.51
CA GLU A 479 9.79 -7.25 37.33
C GLU A 479 10.61 -6.26 36.50
N SER A 480 11.65 -6.75 35.80
CA SER A 480 12.52 -5.93 34.93
C SER A 480 11.75 -5.19 33.84
N ILE A 481 10.75 -5.82 33.22
CA ILE A 481 9.88 -5.17 32.23
C ILE A 481 9.08 -4.03 32.87
N VAL A 482 8.57 -4.21 34.08
CA VAL A 482 7.74 -3.19 34.76
C VAL A 482 8.57 -2.04 35.30
N GLU A 483 9.72 -2.31 35.92
CA GLU A 483 10.69 -1.27 36.30
C GLU A 483 11.21 -0.52 35.07
N GLY A 484 11.45 -1.25 33.98
CA GLY A 484 11.73 -0.71 32.65
C GLY A 484 10.64 0.25 32.16
N ILE A 485 9.36 -0.11 32.30
CA ILE A 485 8.24 0.76 31.88
C ILE A 485 8.26 2.07 32.68
N LEU A 486 8.45 1.99 34.00
CA LEU A 486 8.47 3.17 34.87
C LEU A 486 9.66 4.08 34.56
N SER A 487 10.87 3.52 34.47
CA SER A 487 12.13 4.24 34.24
C SER A 487 12.24 4.82 32.82
N GLN A 488 11.97 4.02 31.78
CA GLN A 488 12.12 4.40 30.37
C GLN A 488 11.01 5.34 29.85
N SER A 489 10.09 5.75 30.71
CA SER A 489 9.02 6.71 30.36
C SER A 489 9.55 8.04 29.81
N GLN A 490 10.74 8.49 30.23
CA GLN A 490 11.42 9.67 29.66
C GLN A 490 11.92 9.42 28.23
N PHE A 491 12.45 8.23 27.93
CA PHE A 491 12.87 7.88 26.58
C PHE A 491 11.68 7.94 25.60
N PHE A 492 10.55 7.33 25.96
CA PHE A 492 9.35 7.34 25.10
C PHE A 492 8.69 8.73 24.98
N PHE A 493 8.84 9.59 25.99
CA PHE A 493 8.47 11.01 25.90
C PHE A 493 9.33 11.75 24.86
N ASN A 494 10.66 11.64 24.97
CA ASN A 494 11.60 12.24 24.01
C ASN A 494 11.39 11.69 22.59
N LEU A 495 11.14 10.38 22.45
CA LEU A 495 10.79 9.73 21.19
C LEU A 495 9.51 10.32 20.58
N THR A 496 8.47 10.55 21.38
CA THR A 496 7.22 11.15 20.90
C THR A 496 7.44 12.60 20.44
N ILE A 497 8.12 13.42 21.24
CA ILE A 497 8.46 14.81 20.88
C ILE A 497 9.33 14.87 19.61
N SER A 498 10.35 14.01 19.52
CA SER A 498 11.21 13.89 18.35
C SER A 498 10.43 13.46 17.10
N THR A 499 9.37 12.65 17.26
CA THR A 499 8.52 12.22 16.13
C THR A 499 7.60 13.35 15.67
N ILE A 500 7.13 14.23 16.58
CA ILE A 500 6.42 15.47 16.21
C ILE A 500 7.35 16.39 15.42
N GLY A 501 8.53 16.66 15.98
CA GLY A 501 9.54 17.54 15.38
C GLY A 501 10.09 16.99 14.06
N THR A 502 10.89 15.93 14.11
CA THR A 502 11.57 15.39 12.92
C THR A 502 10.63 14.56 12.03
N GLY A 503 9.81 13.67 12.60
CA GLY A 503 8.93 12.80 11.82
C GLY A 503 7.87 13.57 11.03
N THR A 504 6.89 14.16 11.73
CA THR A 504 5.76 14.83 11.06
C THR A 504 6.13 16.15 10.40
N SER A 505 7.03 16.96 10.98
CA SER A 505 7.34 18.28 10.40
C SER A 505 8.29 18.21 9.21
N PHE A 506 9.23 17.26 9.15
CA PHE A 506 10.04 17.05 7.93
C PHE A 506 9.24 16.39 6.81
N ASN A 507 8.23 15.58 7.14
CA ASN A 507 7.26 15.12 6.15
C ASN A 507 6.47 16.32 5.59
N LEU A 508 5.97 17.22 6.44
CA LEU A 508 5.22 18.42 6.01
C LEU A 508 6.05 19.31 5.07
N SER A 509 7.31 19.59 5.40
CA SER A 509 8.22 20.37 4.55
C SER A 509 8.77 19.58 3.35
N GLN A 510 8.42 18.30 3.22
CA GLN A 510 8.97 17.36 2.25
C GLN A 510 10.51 17.38 2.21
N LEU A 511 11.15 17.39 3.38
CA LEU A 511 12.59 17.65 3.52
C LEU A 511 13.46 16.79 2.59
N TRP A 512 13.09 15.53 2.36
CA TRP A 512 13.82 14.65 1.44
C TRP A 512 13.70 15.08 -0.02
N ALA A 513 12.53 15.54 -0.47
CA ALA A 513 12.34 16.10 -1.81
C ALA A 513 13.12 17.42 -1.94
N VAL A 514 13.04 18.31 -0.95
CA VAL A 514 13.79 19.57 -0.94
C VAL A 514 15.30 19.33 -0.95
N LEU A 515 15.81 18.40 -0.14
CA LEU A 515 17.23 18.04 -0.10
C LEU A 515 17.68 17.40 -1.41
N TYR A 516 16.87 16.51 -2.00
CA TYR A 516 17.11 15.95 -3.33
C TYR A 516 17.20 17.07 -4.37
N TRP A 517 16.25 18.00 -4.40
CA TRP A 517 16.27 19.14 -5.32
C TRP A 517 17.47 20.07 -5.11
N LEU A 518 17.85 20.38 -3.86
CA LEU A 518 19.02 21.21 -3.56
C LEU A 518 20.33 20.54 -4.01
N VAL A 519 20.52 19.26 -3.71
CA VAL A 519 21.73 18.51 -4.08
C VAL A 519 21.78 18.25 -5.59
N VAL A 520 20.65 17.90 -6.22
CA VAL A 520 20.60 17.60 -7.65
C VAL A 520 20.71 18.88 -8.49
N LYS A 521 20.01 19.98 -8.16
CA LYS A 521 20.20 21.26 -8.89
C LYS A 521 21.61 21.83 -8.73
N GLY A 522 22.31 21.52 -7.64
CA GLY A 522 23.72 21.86 -7.46
C GLY A 522 24.69 21.11 -8.39
N VAL A 523 24.25 20.05 -9.07
CA VAL A 523 25.09 19.19 -9.92
C VAL A 523 24.54 19.02 -11.34
N VAL A 524 23.23 19.18 -11.55
CA VAL A 524 22.52 19.03 -12.82
C VAL A 524 21.45 20.11 -12.96
N THR A 525 21.60 21.02 -13.91
CA THR A 525 20.58 21.99 -14.32
C THR A 525 19.33 21.27 -14.87
N GLU A 526 18.14 21.81 -14.61
CA GLU A 526 16.89 21.27 -15.20
C GLU A 526 16.93 21.32 -16.73
N GLU A 527 17.54 22.36 -17.31
CA GLU A 527 17.81 22.51 -18.75
C GLU A 527 18.74 21.42 -19.33
N ALA A 528 19.35 20.56 -18.50
CA ALA A 528 20.25 19.47 -18.91
C ALA A 528 19.62 18.07 -18.78
N MET A 529 18.32 17.97 -18.43
CA MET A 529 17.61 16.70 -18.26
C MET A 529 16.58 16.45 -19.35
N SER A 530 16.34 15.18 -19.68
CA SER A 530 15.31 14.82 -20.66
C SER A 530 13.90 15.12 -20.15
N GLU A 531 13.00 15.46 -21.07
CA GLU A 531 11.58 15.75 -20.80
C GLU A 531 10.92 14.63 -19.99
N ARG A 532 11.10 13.37 -20.38
CA ARG A 532 10.58 12.20 -19.66
C ARG A 532 11.11 12.09 -18.23
N LYS A 533 12.36 12.46 -17.98
CA LYS A 533 12.95 12.47 -16.62
C LYS A 533 12.38 13.62 -15.78
N LEU A 534 12.11 14.77 -16.40
CA LEU A 534 11.44 15.90 -15.76
C LEU A 534 9.97 15.56 -15.43
N GLU A 535 9.25 14.92 -16.34
CA GLU A 535 7.89 14.40 -16.10
C GLU A 535 7.86 13.41 -14.92
N ARG A 536 8.80 12.46 -14.87
CA ARG A 536 8.92 11.53 -13.73
C ARG A 536 9.19 12.23 -12.39
N GLN A 537 9.86 13.37 -12.40
CA GLN A 537 10.06 14.20 -11.20
C GLN A 537 8.84 15.06 -10.85
N ARG A 538 7.93 15.31 -11.81
CA ARG A 538 6.62 15.93 -11.57
C ARG A 538 5.58 14.92 -11.04
N VAL A 539 5.85 13.61 -11.10
CA VAL A 539 4.95 12.59 -10.52
C VAL A 539 4.89 12.78 -8.99
N PRO A 540 3.69 12.96 -8.41
CA PRO A 540 3.51 13.11 -6.97
C PRO A 540 3.98 11.88 -6.18
N ALA A 541 4.29 12.10 -4.90
CA ALA A 541 4.80 11.05 -4.01
C ALA A 541 3.69 10.06 -3.59
N ASP A 542 4.08 8.84 -3.22
CA ASP A 542 3.13 7.79 -2.79
C ASP A 542 2.90 7.81 -1.27
N TYR A 543 1.68 7.53 -0.84
CA TYR A 543 1.41 7.15 0.54
C TYR A 543 1.64 5.65 0.77
N ILE A 544 2.81 5.29 1.31
CA ILE A 544 3.16 3.90 1.65
C ILE A 544 2.51 3.54 2.99
N PHE A 545 1.35 2.89 2.96
CA PHE A 545 0.59 2.47 4.15
C PHE A 545 1.44 1.62 5.10
N GLY A 546 2.26 0.71 4.55
CA GLY A 546 3.16 -0.15 5.33
C GLY A 546 4.20 0.60 6.18
N ARG A 547 4.55 1.84 5.80
CA ARG A 547 5.48 2.70 6.53
C ARG A 547 4.76 3.57 7.56
N PHE A 548 3.83 4.40 7.11
CA PHE A 548 3.21 5.45 7.92
C PHE A 548 2.26 4.88 8.99
N CYS A 549 1.41 3.90 8.64
CA CYS A 549 0.48 3.32 9.61
C CYS A 549 1.20 2.63 10.77
N ALA A 550 2.34 1.99 10.52
CA ALA A 550 3.14 1.35 11.57
C ALA A 550 3.73 2.36 12.57
N GLU A 551 4.07 3.57 12.12
CA GLU A 551 4.54 4.66 12.98
C GLU A 551 3.41 5.17 13.89
N HIS A 552 2.24 5.46 13.31
CA HIS A 552 1.08 5.94 14.08
C HIS A 552 0.59 4.91 15.11
N ILE A 553 0.56 3.62 14.74
CA ILE A 553 0.21 2.53 15.67
C ILE A 553 1.25 2.39 16.79
N TYR A 554 2.52 2.66 16.51
CA TYR A 554 3.57 2.62 17.53
C TYR A 554 3.44 3.76 18.56
N ILE A 555 3.12 4.99 18.13
CA ILE A 555 2.79 6.08 19.06
C ILE A 555 1.47 5.79 19.80
N LEU A 556 0.48 5.15 19.16
CA LEU A 556 -0.74 4.69 19.82
C LEU A 556 -0.43 3.65 20.91
N MET A 557 0.52 2.74 20.68
CA MET A 557 0.94 1.75 21.68
C MET A 557 1.60 2.41 22.89
N ILE A 558 2.51 3.37 22.68
CA ILE A 558 3.13 4.17 23.74
C ILE A 558 2.04 4.90 24.54
N SER A 559 1.11 5.56 23.84
CA SER A 559 -0.05 6.24 24.43
C SER A 559 -0.88 5.30 25.31
N MET A 560 -1.25 4.12 24.81
CA MET A 560 -2.05 3.14 25.56
C MET A 560 -1.32 2.63 26.82
N VAL A 561 -0.04 2.26 26.71
CA VAL A 561 0.75 1.77 27.86
C VAL A 561 0.93 2.86 28.92
N TYR A 562 1.33 4.07 28.53
CA TYR A 562 1.61 5.14 29.49
C TYR A 562 0.39 5.92 29.98
N SER A 563 -0.79 5.67 29.40
CA SER A 563 -2.06 6.36 29.67
C SER A 563 -2.36 6.65 31.15
N ALA A 564 -2.21 5.65 32.01
CA ALA A 564 -2.47 5.73 33.45
C ALA A 564 -1.18 5.72 34.31
N ILE A 565 -0.01 5.52 33.70
CA ILE A 565 1.29 5.43 34.39
C ILE A 565 1.97 6.80 34.43
N VAL A 566 2.02 7.49 33.28
CA VAL A 566 2.64 8.81 33.09
C VAL A 566 1.77 9.68 32.17
N PRO A 567 0.80 10.44 32.73
CA PRO A 567 -0.14 11.24 31.94
C PRO A 567 0.50 12.31 31.03
N ILE A 568 1.73 12.74 31.34
CA ILE A 568 2.49 13.68 30.50
C ILE A 568 2.83 13.07 29.13
N VAL A 569 3.14 11.77 29.06
CA VAL A 569 3.37 11.04 27.79
C VAL A 569 2.09 10.99 26.97
N MET A 570 0.93 10.74 27.61
CA MET A 570 -0.39 10.81 26.97
C MET A 570 -0.67 12.20 26.38
N GLY A 571 -0.31 13.27 27.10
CA GLY A 571 -0.40 14.65 26.60
C GLY A 571 0.42 14.86 25.32
N ALA A 572 1.69 14.43 25.32
CA ALA A 572 2.55 14.50 24.14
C ALA A 572 1.99 13.67 22.95
N CYS A 573 1.51 12.45 23.20
CA CYS A 573 0.88 11.61 22.18
C CYS A 573 -0.40 12.25 21.61
N SER A 574 -1.18 12.95 22.45
CA SER A 574 -2.38 13.68 22.01
C SER A 574 -2.03 14.84 21.07
N VAL A 575 -0.96 15.60 21.39
CA VAL A 575 -0.43 16.64 20.48
C VAL A 575 0.07 16.02 19.18
N TYR A 576 0.77 14.88 19.23
CA TYR A 576 1.20 14.14 18.03
C TYR A 576 0.01 13.79 17.12
N PHE A 577 -1.04 13.16 17.64
CA PHE A 577 -2.19 12.78 16.81
C PHE A 577 -2.94 14.00 16.26
N PHE A 578 -3.04 15.10 17.00
CA PHE A 578 -3.62 16.35 16.50
C PHE A 578 -2.80 16.94 15.33
N VAL A 579 -1.48 17.07 15.51
CA VAL A 579 -0.56 17.61 14.49
C VAL A 579 -0.50 16.69 13.27
N ALA A 580 -0.34 15.39 13.48
CA ALA A 580 -0.34 14.38 12.43
C ALA A 580 -1.66 14.40 11.63
N SER A 581 -2.82 14.46 12.30
CA SER A 581 -4.11 14.56 11.61
C SER A 581 -4.16 15.74 10.64
N LYS A 582 -3.69 16.93 11.05
CA LYS A 582 -3.65 18.11 10.17
C LYS A 582 -2.65 17.98 9.03
N ILE A 583 -1.43 17.51 9.33
CA ILE A 583 -0.36 17.35 8.34
C ILE A 583 -0.73 16.30 7.29
N TYR A 584 -1.13 15.09 7.69
CA TYR A 584 -1.48 14.04 6.74
C TYR A 584 -2.77 14.36 5.97
N THR A 585 -3.74 15.08 6.56
CA THR A 585 -4.89 15.60 5.78
C THR A 585 -4.43 16.56 4.67
N TYR A 586 -3.54 17.51 4.99
CA TYR A 586 -2.97 18.42 4.00
C TYR A 586 -2.18 17.66 2.92
N GLN A 587 -1.33 16.71 3.30
CA GLN A 587 -0.54 15.95 2.34
C GLN A 587 -1.40 15.04 1.45
N CYS A 588 -2.44 14.39 1.97
CA CYS A 588 -3.37 13.61 1.15
C CYS A 588 -4.19 14.46 0.17
N LEU A 589 -4.33 15.77 0.41
CA LEU A 589 -5.02 16.69 -0.50
C LEU A 589 -4.10 17.30 -1.57
N TYR A 590 -2.81 17.50 -1.27
CA TYR A 590 -1.91 18.31 -2.12
C TYR A 590 -0.61 17.62 -2.58
N VAL A 591 -0.23 16.47 -2.00
CA VAL A 591 1.11 15.89 -2.15
C VAL A 591 1.07 14.42 -2.54
N PHE A 592 0.27 13.62 -1.83
CA PHE A 592 0.19 12.19 -2.06
C PHE A 592 -0.74 11.87 -3.22
N SER A 593 -0.27 11.02 -4.14
CA SER A 593 -1.13 10.35 -5.10
C SER A 593 -1.27 8.88 -4.73
N GLN A 594 -2.47 8.35 -4.92
CA GLN A 594 -2.79 6.98 -4.59
C GLN A 594 -2.50 6.07 -5.80
N LYS A 595 -1.36 5.38 -5.77
CA LYS A 595 -0.95 4.45 -6.84
C LYS A 595 -1.83 3.22 -7.02
N TYR A 596 -2.63 2.85 -6.02
CA TYR A 596 -3.51 1.68 -6.08
C TYR A 596 -4.66 1.81 -5.07
N GLU A 597 -5.84 1.29 -5.40
CA GLU A 597 -6.95 1.21 -4.44
C GLU A 597 -7.05 -0.18 -3.78
N GLY A 598 -6.61 -0.26 -2.51
CA GLY A 598 -6.66 -1.49 -1.70
C GLY A 598 -8.06 -1.82 -1.13
N GLY A 599 -9.05 -1.00 -1.44
CA GLY A 599 -10.45 -1.07 -1.03
C GLY A 599 -10.59 -1.16 0.48
N GLY A 600 -9.86 -0.36 1.26
CA GLY A 600 -9.88 -0.35 2.73
C GLY A 600 -9.45 -1.65 3.43
N LYS A 601 -8.92 -2.66 2.73
CA LYS A 601 -8.62 -4.00 3.29
C LYS A 601 -7.51 -3.99 4.37
N VAL A 602 -6.78 -2.89 4.53
CA VAL A 602 -5.73 -2.72 5.55
C VAL A 602 -6.32 -2.52 6.96
N PHE A 603 -7.52 -1.93 7.06
CA PHE A 603 -8.18 -1.63 8.34
C PHE A 603 -8.39 -2.87 9.22
N TYR A 604 -8.69 -4.04 8.62
CA TYR A 604 -8.80 -5.31 9.35
C TYR A 604 -7.51 -5.70 10.10
N SER A 605 -6.35 -5.48 9.45
CA SER A 605 -5.03 -5.74 10.03
C SER A 605 -4.73 -4.74 11.15
N ILE A 606 -4.98 -3.45 10.90
CA ILE A 606 -4.80 -2.38 11.89
C ILE A 606 -5.66 -2.68 13.13
N ASN A 607 -6.95 -2.97 12.96
CA ASN A 607 -7.83 -3.29 14.08
C ASN A 607 -7.33 -4.48 14.91
N ARG A 608 -6.84 -5.56 14.26
CA ARG A 608 -6.33 -6.71 15.04
C ARG A 608 -5.12 -6.33 15.87
N VAL A 609 -4.24 -5.49 15.33
CA VAL A 609 -3.09 -4.94 16.05
C VAL A 609 -3.50 -4.02 17.19
N VAL A 610 -4.44 -3.10 16.97
CA VAL A 610 -4.95 -2.19 18.02
C VAL A 610 -5.55 -2.99 19.18
N PHE A 611 -6.27 -4.08 18.92
CA PHE A 611 -6.71 -4.99 19.99
C PHE A 611 -5.55 -5.65 20.72
N VAL A 612 -4.51 -6.13 20.02
CA VAL A 612 -3.30 -6.70 20.67
C VAL A 612 -2.61 -5.65 21.56
N VAL A 613 -2.52 -4.40 21.11
CA VAL A 613 -2.01 -3.27 21.89
C VAL A 613 -2.87 -3.01 23.14
N ILE A 614 -4.20 -3.01 23.00
CA ILE A 614 -5.13 -2.86 24.14
C ILE A 614 -4.91 -3.98 25.15
N TYR A 615 -4.89 -5.25 24.73
CA TYR A 615 -4.63 -6.38 25.63
C TYR A 615 -3.27 -6.26 26.33
N ALA A 616 -2.20 -5.90 25.60
CA ALA A 616 -0.87 -5.73 26.17
C ALA A 616 -0.84 -4.60 27.22
N SER A 617 -1.47 -3.45 26.95
CA SER A 617 -1.54 -2.33 27.89
C SER A 617 -2.39 -2.62 29.13
N ILE A 618 -3.46 -3.44 29.01
CA ILE A 618 -4.25 -3.92 30.15
C ILE A 618 -3.40 -4.84 31.05
N VAL A 619 -2.67 -5.79 30.46
CA VAL A 619 -1.77 -6.69 31.20
C VAL A 619 -0.68 -5.88 31.91
N ILE A 620 0.01 -4.99 31.18
CA ILE A 620 1.06 -4.13 31.74
C ILE A 620 0.55 -3.31 32.93
N PHE A 621 -0.60 -2.64 32.81
CA PHE A 621 -1.16 -1.84 33.90
C PHE A 621 -1.55 -2.71 35.11
N ALA A 622 -2.08 -3.91 34.89
CA ALA A 622 -2.35 -4.85 35.96
C ALA A 622 -1.07 -5.26 36.70
N THR A 623 0.04 -5.54 35.99
CA THR A 623 1.33 -5.89 36.61
C THR A 623 1.94 -4.71 37.39
N VAL A 624 1.83 -3.47 36.88
CA VAL A 624 2.24 -2.26 37.63
C VAL A 624 1.47 -2.15 38.96
N MET A 625 0.17 -2.44 38.96
CA MET A 625 -0.66 -2.44 40.17
C MET A 625 -0.36 -3.61 41.11
N LEU A 626 0.14 -4.74 40.57
CA LEU A 626 0.62 -5.88 41.35
C LEU A 626 1.87 -5.52 42.17
N LEU A 627 2.86 -4.88 41.53
CA LEU A 627 4.10 -4.46 42.21
C LEU A 627 3.88 -3.35 43.26
N LYS A 628 2.82 -2.53 43.12
CA LYS A 628 2.40 -1.57 44.15
C LYS A 628 1.58 -2.20 45.30
N GLU A 629 1.63 -3.53 45.44
CA GLU A 629 0.96 -4.35 46.46
C GLU A 629 -0.58 -4.32 46.43
N MET A 630 -1.19 -3.87 45.32
CA MET A 630 -2.65 -3.76 45.19
C MET A 630 -3.28 -5.01 44.54
N PHE A 631 -2.86 -6.20 45.01
CA PHE A 631 -3.18 -7.53 44.44
C PHE A 631 -4.65 -7.72 44.04
N VAL A 632 -5.60 -7.37 44.92
CA VAL A 632 -7.04 -7.55 44.68
C VAL A 632 -7.54 -6.64 43.54
N LEU A 633 -7.13 -5.37 43.51
CA LEU A 633 -7.53 -4.44 42.45
C LEU A 633 -6.85 -4.78 41.12
N ALA A 634 -5.61 -5.25 41.14
CA ALA A 634 -4.89 -5.73 39.97
C ALA A 634 -5.60 -6.93 39.33
N GLY A 635 -5.99 -7.92 40.14
CA GLY A 635 -6.76 -9.08 39.68
C GLY A 635 -8.13 -8.71 39.11
N ILE A 636 -8.92 -7.90 39.82
CA ILE A 636 -10.24 -7.44 39.34
C ILE A 636 -10.10 -6.65 38.03
N PHE A 637 -9.09 -5.79 37.92
CA PHE A 637 -8.81 -5.04 36.69
C PHE A 637 -8.49 -5.97 35.53
N LEU A 638 -7.53 -6.88 35.71
CA LEU A 638 -7.07 -7.79 34.66
C LEU A 638 -8.21 -8.65 34.12
N PHE A 639 -8.86 -9.42 35.00
CA PHE A 639 -9.92 -10.33 34.57
C PHE A 639 -11.16 -9.58 34.06
N GLY A 640 -11.56 -8.47 34.71
CA GLY A 640 -12.67 -7.64 34.28
C GLY A 640 -12.43 -7.01 32.90
N MET A 641 -11.32 -6.28 32.73
CA MET A 641 -11.04 -5.55 31.49
C MET A 641 -10.67 -6.47 30.32
N VAL A 642 -9.96 -7.59 30.54
CA VAL A 642 -9.72 -8.58 29.48
C VAL A 642 -11.04 -9.21 29.03
N THR A 643 -11.95 -9.55 29.96
CA THR A 643 -13.26 -10.13 29.62
C THR A 643 -14.10 -9.15 28.81
N ILE A 644 -14.23 -7.90 29.24
CA ILE A 644 -14.96 -6.84 28.51
C ILE A 644 -14.35 -6.62 27.12
N THR A 645 -13.02 -6.51 27.03
CA THR A 645 -12.30 -6.32 25.75
C THR A 645 -12.52 -7.52 24.82
N TYR A 646 -12.50 -8.74 25.34
CA TYR A 646 -12.75 -9.96 24.57
C TYR A 646 -14.19 -10.05 24.05
N MET A 647 -15.18 -9.66 24.85
CA MET A 647 -16.58 -9.57 24.42
C MET A 647 -16.73 -8.55 23.28
N VAL A 648 -16.11 -7.38 23.39
CA VAL A 648 -16.15 -6.33 22.35
C VAL A 648 -15.40 -6.76 21.07
N ASP A 649 -14.19 -7.32 21.18
CA ASP A 649 -13.40 -7.85 20.05
C ASP A 649 -14.18 -8.93 19.30
N THR A 650 -14.79 -9.88 20.04
CA THR A 650 -15.61 -10.96 19.47
C THR A 650 -16.86 -10.43 18.80
N GLU A 651 -17.56 -9.47 19.41
CA GLU A 651 -18.79 -8.91 18.83
C GLU A 651 -18.51 -8.03 17.61
N ILE A 652 -17.41 -7.26 17.60
CA ILE A 652 -16.96 -6.50 16.43
C ILE A 652 -16.55 -7.44 15.29
N LYS A 653 -15.84 -8.55 15.60
CA LYS A 653 -15.55 -9.59 14.62
C LYS A 653 -16.82 -10.19 14.02
N ARG A 654 -17.82 -10.47 14.86
CA ARG A 654 -19.09 -11.11 14.46
C ARG A 654 -19.97 -10.19 13.63
N ARG A 655 -20.23 -8.95 14.10
CA ARG A 655 -21.16 -8.00 13.46
C ARG A 655 -20.56 -7.27 12.27
N PHE A 656 -19.35 -6.72 12.42
CA PHE A 656 -18.79 -5.79 11.44
C PHE A 656 -17.72 -6.45 10.56
N SER A 657 -16.77 -7.17 11.17
CA SER A 657 -15.59 -7.66 10.46
C SER A 657 -15.87 -8.79 9.45
N LYS A 658 -16.86 -9.65 9.72
CA LYS A 658 -17.30 -10.69 8.78
C LYS A 658 -18.13 -10.08 7.65
N THR A 659 -19.15 -9.30 8.00
CA THR A 659 -20.14 -8.71 7.09
C THR A 659 -19.49 -7.81 6.03
N SER A 660 -18.61 -6.89 6.45
CA SER A 660 -18.02 -5.89 5.55
C SER A 660 -16.98 -6.43 4.55
N ARG A 661 -16.56 -7.70 4.65
CA ARG A 661 -15.52 -8.26 3.77
C ARG A 661 -15.93 -8.36 2.31
N LYS A 662 -17.22 -8.58 2.05
CA LYS A 662 -17.82 -8.80 0.72
C LYS A 662 -19.07 -7.92 0.59
N LEU A 663 -19.52 -7.64 -0.63
CA LEU A 663 -20.74 -6.86 -0.85
C LEU A 663 -21.97 -7.76 -0.57
N PRO A 664 -22.97 -7.30 0.21
CA PRO A 664 -24.21 -8.05 0.39
C PRO A 664 -24.95 -8.25 -0.94
N LEU A 665 -25.50 -9.45 -1.16
CA LEU A 665 -26.17 -9.79 -2.42
C LEU A 665 -27.39 -8.89 -2.70
N THR A 666 -28.14 -8.52 -1.66
CA THR A 666 -29.27 -7.58 -1.76
C THR A 666 -28.82 -6.23 -2.32
N ARG A 667 -27.70 -5.68 -1.82
CA ARG A 667 -27.16 -4.40 -2.29
C ARG A 667 -26.63 -4.54 -3.72
N ALA A 668 -26.00 -5.67 -4.06
CA ALA A 668 -25.55 -5.96 -5.42
C ALA A 668 -26.72 -5.96 -6.43
N ARG A 669 -27.82 -6.68 -6.17
CA ARG A 669 -28.98 -6.72 -7.08
C ARG A 669 -29.68 -5.36 -7.19
N ILE A 670 -29.80 -4.59 -6.11
CA ILE A 670 -30.36 -3.22 -6.18
C ILE A 670 -29.57 -2.35 -7.16
N ILE A 671 -28.23 -2.44 -7.16
CA ILE A 671 -27.39 -1.64 -8.06
C ILE A 671 -27.43 -2.18 -9.49
N ASP A 672 -27.50 -3.50 -9.69
CA ASP A 672 -27.70 -4.09 -11.01
C ASP A 672 -29.03 -3.60 -11.62
N GLU A 673 -30.12 -3.60 -10.84
CA GLU A 673 -31.44 -3.09 -11.24
C GLU A 673 -31.43 -1.58 -11.52
N GLU A 674 -30.83 -0.77 -10.64
CA GLU A 674 -30.69 0.68 -10.82
C GLU A 674 -29.92 1.00 -12.11
N TYR A 675 -28.89 0.20 -12.42
CA TYR A 675 -28.11 0.35 -13.64
C TYR A 675 -28.86 -0.15 -14.90
N GLU A 676 -29.59 -1.27 -14.84
CA GLU A 676 -30.48 -1.75 -15.90
C GLU A 676 -31.48 -0.63 -16.29
N ASN A 677 -32.14 -0.01 -15.30
CA ASN A 677 -33.05 1.12 -15.52
C ASN A 677 -32.34 2.35 -16.12
N LEU A 678 -31.11 2.68 -15.71
CA LEU A 678 -30.38 3.84 -16.27
C LEU A 678 -30.09 3.65 -17.77
N VAL A 679 -29.67 2.46 -18.19
CA VAL A 679 -29.40 2.15 -19.60
C VAL A 679 -30.67 2.21 -20.45
N GLU A 680 -31.79 1.65 -19.97
CA GLU A 680 -33.09 1.74 -20.67
C GLU A 680 -33.54 3.20 -20.86
N ASN A 681 -33.28 4.07 -19.89
CA ASN A 681 -33.59 5.50 -20.00
C ASN A 681 -32.65 6.25 -20.96
N GLU A 682 -31.35 5.92 -21.00
CA GLU A 682 -30.41 6.51 -21.97
C GLU A 682 -30.73 6.09 -23.41
N GLU A 683 -31.06 4.80 -23.64
CA GLU A 683 -31.51 4.33 -24.95
C GLU A 683 -32.82 5.01 -25.39
N GLN A 684 -33.77 5.26 -24.48
CA GLN A 684 -34.98 6.03 -24.80
C GLN A 684 -34.69 7.48 -25.19
N ILE A 685 -33.68 8.13 -24.60
CA ILE A 685 -33.29 9.51 -24.94
C ILE A 685 -32.62 9.57 -26.33
N VAL A 686 -31.81 8.58 -26.69
CA VAL A 686 -31.17 8.49 -28.01
C VAL A 686 -32.19 8.19 -29.13
N VAL A 687 -33.33 7.60 -28.78
CA VAL A 687 -34.39 7.20 -29.72
C VAL A 687 -35.41 8.32 -30.03
N GLU A 688 -35.33 9.52 -29.42
CA GLU A 688 -36.08 10.68 -29.93
C GLU A 688 -35.56 11.10 -31.32
N PRO A 689 -36.31 10.88 -32.42
CA PRO A 689 -35.86 11.27 -33.73
C PRO A 689 -36.09 12.77 -33.88
N SER A 690 -34.99 13.54 -33.95
CA SER A 690 -35.00 14.98 -34.19
C SER A 690 -36.11 15.40 -35.19
N THR A 691 -37.11 16.14 -34.69
CA THR A 691 -38.20 16.64 -35.53
C THR A 691 -37.62 17.47 -36.65
N ARG A 692 -37.81 17.00 -37.90
CA ARG A 692 -37.54 17.79 -39.11
C ARG A 692 -38.37 19.06 -39.10
N TYR A 693 -37.79 20.16 -38.65
CA TYR A 693 -38.23 21.48 -39.08
C TYR A 693 -37.69 21.70 -40.49
N ILE A 694 -38.60 21.65 -41.46
CA ILE A 694 -38.32 22.10 -42.83
C ILE A 694 -38.14 23.62 -42.74
N ILE A 695 -36.91 24.09 -42.93
CA ILE A 695 -36.61 25.52 -43.00
C ILE A 695 -36.93 25.97 -44.44
N GLU A 696 -38.04 26.68 -44.62
CA GLU A 696 -38.28 27.41 -45.86
C GLU A 696 -37.29 28.59 -45.97
N PRO A 697 -36.69 28.83 -47.15
CA PRO A 697 -35.68 29.87 -47.31
C PRO A 697 -36.33 31.25 -47.53
N GLY A 698 -36.60 31.98 -46.44
CA GLY A 698 -36.71 33.44 -46.50
C GLY A 698 -37.74 34.12 -45.60
N SER A 699 -37.29 34.66 -44.47
CA SER A 699 -37.85 35.87 -43.82
C SER A 699 -36.88 36.38 -42.73
N PRO A 700 -36.95 37.66 -42.31
CA PRO A 700 -35.76 38.37 -41.84
C PRO A 700 -35.49 38.27 -40.33
N ARG A 701 -34.27 38.65 -39.95
CA ARG A 701 -33.86 38.91 -38.55
C ARG A 701 -34.85 39.85 -37.85
N LEU A 702 -35.23 39.49 -36.62
CA LEU A 702 -35.94 40.34 -35.68
C LEU A 702 -35.29 40.19 -34.30
N ASP A 703 -34.88 41.31 -33.72
CA ASP A 703 -34.11 41.39 -32.48
C ASP A 703 -35.01 41.55 -31.24
N MET A 704 -34.43 41.21 -30.06
CA MET A 704 -34.83 41.61 -28.69
C MET A 704 -36.06 40.91 -28.07
N PRO A 705 -36.21 40.89 -26.71
CA PRO A 705 -35.40 41.58 -25.70
C PRO A 705 -34.78 40.71 -24.59
N SER A 706 -33.78 41.28 -23.91
CA SER A 706 -33.16 40.75 -22.69
C SER A 706 -34.03 40.95 -21.44
N SER A 707 -34.65 39.88 -20.91
CA SER A 707 -34.94 39.78 -19.47
C SER A 707 -35.34 38.36 -19.02
N PHE A 708 -34.40 37.61 -18.46
CA PHE A 708 -34.61 36.76 -17.27
C PHE A 708 -33.24 36.26 -16.77
N ALA A 709 -32.64 37.01 -15.84
CA ALA A 709 -31.41 36.60 -15.16
C ALA A 709 -31.73 35.62 -14.02
N GLY A 710 -30.93 34.57 -13.81
CA GLY A 710 -31.26 33.61 -12.73
C GLY A 710 -30.49 32.29 -12.63
N THR A 711 -29.16 32.32 -12.73
CA THR A 711 -28.21 31.49 -11.95
C THR A 711 -28.74 30.21 -11.27
N GLY A 712 -28.52 29.03 -11.88
CA GLY A 712 -29.01 27.73 -11.36
C GLY A 712 -27.97 26.61 -11.13
N ARG A 713 -26.75 26.68 -11.70
CA ARG A 713 -25.77 25.56 -11.69
C ARG A 713 -24.93 25.49 -10.41
N ARG A 714 -25.57 25.59 -9.23
CA ARG A 714 -24.91 25.46 -7.90
C ARG A 714 -25.89 25.11 -6.76
N LYS A 715 -26.71 24.06 -6.93
CA LYS A 715 -27.63 23.55 -5.87
C LYS A 715 -28.08 22.09 -5.99
N LEU A 716 -27.25 21.22 -6.57
CA LEU A 716 -27.54 19.78 -6.76
C LEU A 716 -27.15 18.88 -5.57
N LEU A 717 -26.40 19.38 -4.59
CA LEU A 717 -25.96 18.64 -3.40
C LEU A 717 -26.86 18.83 -2.15
N THR A 718 -28.11 19.27 -2.32
CA THR A 718 -28.99 19.63 -1.19
C THR A 718 -30.46 19.23 -1.38
N LYS A 719 -30.72 18.09 -2.03
CA LYS A 719 -32.08 17.55 -2.25
C LYS A 719 -32.25 16.02 -2.10
N GLN A 720 -31.34 15.31 -1.43
CA GLN A 720 -31.58 13.91 -1.00
C GLN A 720 -32.34 13.78 0.34
N ALA A 721 -32.59 14.88 1.05
CA ALA A 721 -33.40 14.89 2.27
C ALA A 721 -34.73 15.60 2.04
N THR A 722 -35.79 14.83 1.74
CA THR A 722 -37.14 14.88 2.35
C THR A 722 -38.04 13.87 1.62
N ALA A 723 -38.71 13.00 2.37
CA ALA A 723 -39.51 11.91 1.83
C ALA A 723 -40.92 12.30 1.36
N ALA A 724 -41.47 11.46 0.48
CA ALA A 724 -42.90 11.11 0.32
C ALA A 724 -43.95 12.21 0.03
N ARG A 725 -44.55 12.12 -1.18
CA ARG A 725 -46.01 12.04 -1.49
C ARG A 725 -46.19 12.13 -3.03
N GLN A 726 -46.68 11.10 -3.73
CA GLN A 726 -48.05 10.56 -3.87
C GLN A 726 -48.85 11.15 -5.07
N TYR A 727 -49.39 10.24 -5.90
CA TYR A 727 -50.52 10.34 -6.85
C TYR A 727 -50.38 10.86 -8.31
N ASN A 728 -50.40 9.87 -9.23
CA ASN A 728 -51.25 9.65 -10.44
C ASN A 728 -51.33 10.59 -11.67
N GLY A 729 -51.34 9.93 -12.85
CA GLY A 729 -52.14 10.26 -14.05
C GLY A 729 -51.38 10.19 -15.39
N SER A 730 -51.30 9.04 -16.11
CA SER A 730 -52.22 8.57 -17.20
C SER A 730 -52.31 9.54 -18.42
N VAL A 731 -52.17 9.21 -19.73
CA VAL A 731 -52.50 8.07 -20.64
C VAL A 731 -51.58 8.17 -21.90
N GLY A 732 -51.27 7.19 -22.78
CA GLY A 732 -51.57 5.75 -22.88
C GLY A 732 -51.91 5.25 -24.33
N MET A 733 -51.34 4.10 -24.77
CA MET A 733 -51.54 3.36 -26.06
C MET A 733 -50.96 3.98 -27.38
N GLY A 734 -50.43 3.20 -28.35
CA GLY A 734 -50.05 1.78 -28.36
C GLY A 734 -49.74 1.16 -29.76
N ILE A 735 -49.08 -0.02 -29.76
CA ILE A 735 -49.00 -1.09 -30.79
C ILE A 735 -48.14 -0.86 -32.07
N GLY A 736 -47.20 -1.79 -32.35
CA GLY A 736 -46.51 -1.85 -33.66
C GLY A 736 -45.28 -2.78 -33.86
N LEU A 737 -45.29 -4.04 -33.40
CA LEU A 737 -44.39 -5.11 -33.95
C LEU A 737 -44.89 -5.56 -35.35
N PRO A 738 -44.12 -6.25 -36.24
CA PRO A 738 -42.96 -7.12 -35.95
C PRO A 738 -41.77 -7.04 -36.95
N GLY A 739 -40.72 -7.86 -36.73
CA GLY A 739 -39.65 -8.12 -37.71
C GLY A 739 -38.64 -9.17 -37.22
N LEU A 740 -38.85 -10.45 -37.56
CA LEU A 740 -37.95 -11.57 -37.26
C LEU A 740 -36.97 -11.84 -38.42
N GLY A 741 -35.77 -12.28 -38.07
CA GLY A 741 -34.63 -12.59 -38.95
C GLY A 741 -33.36 -12.04 -38.29
N GLY A 742 -32.41 -12.81 -37.76
CA GLY A 742 -32.06 -14.19 -38.06
C GLY A 742 -30.93 -14.19 -39.08
N ASP A 743 -29.71 -14.42 -38.61
CA ASP A 743 -28.56 -14.97 -39.36
C ASP A 743 -27.46 -15.42 -38.37
N GLU A 744 -26.81 -16.55 -38.67
CA GLU A 744 -25.72 -17.15 -37.89
C GLU A 744 -24.36 -16.62 -38.38
N GLU A 745 -23.92 -15.41 -38.00
CA GLU A 745 -22.61 -14.91 -38.46
C GLU A 745 -21.89 -13.91 -37.51
N ASP A 746 -21.85 -14.20 -36.21
CA ASP A 746 -21.15 -13.36 -35.19
C ASP A 746 -19.96 -14.07 -34.48
N VAL A 747 -19.42 -15.15 -35.07
CA VAL A 747 -18.24 -15.85 -34.54
C VAL A 747 -16.92 -15.22 -35.02
N GLU A 748 -16.94 -14.41 -36.07
CA GLU A 748 -15.74 -13.84 -36.72
C GLU A 748 -15.53 -12.34 -36.46
N LYS A 749 -15.57 -11.94 -35.18
CA LYS A 749 -15.01 -10.65 -34.70
C LYS A 749 -14.60 -10.65 -33.23
N LEU A 750 -13.96 -11.74 -32.77
CA LEU A 750 -13.07 -11.65 -31.62
C LEU A 750 -11.79 -10.91 -32.04
N ASP A 751 -11.84 -9.57 -32.04
CA ASP A 751 -10.63 -8.78 -31.90
C ASP A 751 -10.00 -9.16 -30.54
N HIS A 752 -8.97 -9.99 -30.58
CA HIS A 752 -8.28 -10.53 -29.42
C HIS A 752 -7.45 -9.45 -28.70
N TYR A 753 -8.14 -8.47 -28.11
CA TYR A 753 -7.59 -7.64 -27.05
C TYR A 753 -7.29 -8.52 -25.84
N LEU A 754 -6.09 -9.12 -25.79
CA LEU A 754 -5.43 -9.45 -24.52
C LEU A 754 -5.76 -8.32 -23.53
N TYR A 755 -6.38 -8.64 -22.39
CA TYR A 755 -6.67 -7.67 -21.33
C TYR A 755 -5.45 -6.78 -21.15
N ARG A 756 -5.55 -5.50 -21.56
CA ARG A 756 -4.39 -4.60 -21.69
C ARG A 756 -3.72 -4.49 -20.32
N GLN A 757 -2.62 -5.22 -20.10
CA GLN A 757 -1.81 -5.08 -18.89
C GLN A 757 -1.39 -3.60 -18.84
N PRO A 758 -1.80 -2.81 -17.82
CA PRO A 758 -1.50 -1.38 -17.80
C PRO A 758 -0.01 -1.07 -17.94
N ASP A 759 0.87 -1.92 -17.42
CA ASP A 759 2.33 -1.80 -17.58
C ASP A 759 2.78 -1.80 -19.07
N LEU A 760 2.04 -2.45 -19.97
CA LEU A 760 2.26 -2.46 -21.44
C LEU A 760 1.53 -1.34 -22.19
N HIS A 761 0.81 -0.45 -21.49
CA HIS A 761 -0.02 0.57 -22.12
C HIS A 761 0.10 1.99 -21.54
N GLU A 762 0.38 2.13 -20.24
CA GLU A 762 0.86 3.36 -19.60
C GLU A 762 2.33 3.62 -19.95
N GLN A 763 3.12 2.56 -20.16
CA GLN A 763 4.24 2.65 -21.09
C GLN A 763 3.67 2.70 -22.50
N THR A 764 3.34 3.91 -22.93
CA THR A 764 3.04 4.23 -24.32
C THR A 764 4.04 3.54 -25.25
N TRP A 765 3.56 3.06 -26.40
CA TRP A 765 4.38 2.50 -27.49
C TRP A 765 5.21 3.58 -28.20
N GLU A 766 5.89 4.42 -27.42
CA GLU A 766 6.95 5.30 -27.85
C GLU A 766 8.14 4.40 -28.22
N LEU A 767 8.15 3.99 -29.49
CA LEU A 767 9.22 3.24 -30.14
C LEU A 767 10.47 4.11 -30.35
N GLU A 768 10.30 5.43 -30.29
CA GLU A 768 11.32 6.45 -30.58
C GLU A 768 11.62 7.31 -29.33
N PRO A 769 12.87 7.80 -29.16
CA PRO A 769 13.21 8.78 -28.14
C PRO A 769 12.44 10.09 -28.35
N ARG A 770 12.01 10.76 -27.27
CA ARG A 770 11.34 12.05 -27.42
C ARG A 770 12.32 13.15 -27.84
N PRO A 771 11.94 14.05 -28.77
CA PRO A 771 12.75 15.23 -29.08
C PRO A 771 12.83 16.15 -27.86
N TYR A 772 13.97 16.82 -27.67
CA TYR A 772 14.15 17.72 -26.53
C TYR A 772 13.29 18.98 -26.67
N ARG A 773 12.13 18.99 -25.99
CA ARG A 773 11.25 20.17 -25.88
C ARG A 773 11.71 21.07 -24.75
N LEU A 774 11.90 22.35 -25.06
CA LEU A 774 11.87 23.40 -24.04
C LEU A 774 10.40 23.70 -23.70
N ASN A 775 10.15 24.06 -22.44
CA ASN A 775 9.07 24.99 -22.17
C ASN A 775 9.47 26.33 -22.81
N GLU A 776 8.64 26.89 -23.69
CA GLU A 776 8.77 28.26 -24.20
C GLU A 776 8.63 29.32 -23.09
#